data_AF-A0A7M6DKK3-F1
#
_entry.id   AF-A0A7M6DKK3-F1
#
_cell.length_a   1.000
_cell.length_b   1.000
_cell.length_c   1.000
_cell.angle_alpha   90.00
_cell.angle_beta   90.00
_cell.angle_gamma   90.00
#
_symmetry.space_group_name_H-M   'P 1'
#
loop_
_entity.id
_entity.type
_entity.pdbx_description
1 polymer ?
#
loop_
_entity_poly.entity_id
_entity_poly.type
_entity_poly.pdbx_seq_one_letter_code
_entity_poly.pdbx_strand_id
1 'polypeptide(L)'
;MSEESVKVAVRVRPFNGRERDRNAKLIIETNGQTTTITNPEDPDDVRKFSFDHSYWSHDGAEKLESGYFQPKNGSGYIGQEEVFNDLGMGILENAWQGYNTSLFAYGQTGSGKSWSVVGYGANKGVVPRLCEETFNRIAKMKADGENKTDYEVVFSMLEIYNEKVHDLLKTGKKSLRVRQHPKKGFYADGLTIQAVKDFADIERRMDEGTKNRTIAATNMNATSSRAHTIVGITLLQKTKNAAGEETTKSSIVNLVDLAGSERAESTGATGDRLKEGAAINQSLSSLGNCIAALAERSEGKKVRVPFRDSVLTKLLKNALGGNSKTIMIAALSPADINYEETLSTLRYADRAKQIKTKAVVNEDPTEKLIRDLQEENEKLKALLASGDRPEKMKSENEDDDDDDDEDEDEKGLSEEEIKARIEEELAARMAENERMVKEMEAKWEEKLAAAEQENKEKDDAEQAKKNEKLKHCHLYNLNPDPMLTGMIIHLLKEDINTVGRKDTNPVIELSGLNIRLSHGKIEKRDDGATYVLKGVEDARILVNGEPSTGEIQLQHNDRIMFGTSHLYVFSNPTQAMKLKEEGKQPVEVTYEMAQKEIAKNSGVNVQTNSNSESTDGESLEERLLKEELSDFHPEVTEANAMSEELDKKVLFETIILSPELRGLQTGRKEIFVKVTQLETGYTWYWEKEKFLRRKYSMQEMFEDFQNGDDAWKVPAERDPFIESPEKECLVGVAQVYLQCVSYRMELIGRVPIVDYRGLNVGHVKVTVIPVKEDGTPLEADSFVEGPGELRGKRVDFVIHIEVLEGLPKRYTDVYCKYDVFTYENMKTKTFSSSQVIQVDFKKHITIDGYSSKIAKFFEEEPMSIKVLGKQKPDRKKPLNLAARLGQTTRDIMKAETLRKSQGGKVSKKTAVDWISLKEKAENVLMRKRMESLNKKLEKLKKHCQEVEKKGKTSVEIVTVYEIIGEPKKVRKRRAKQKKKELKKEEKRKPKQQKYSSWSSSSESYSSSSDSSDSDSEKKKKRVSPKKEVKIQTPVKQQENTSSDPAKRQSSSSTCVLV
;
A
#
# COMPACT_ATOMS: atom_id res chain seq x y z
N MET A 1 -16.15 40.21 1.35
CA MET A 1 -15.92 38.79 1.03
C MET A 1 -14.93 38.22 2.04
N SER A 2 -15.33 37.23 2.82
CA SER A 2 -14.45 36.46 3.72
C SER A 2 -13.76 35.31 2.96
N GLU A 3 -12.60 34.88 3.45
CA GLU A 3 -11.99 33.60 3.05
C GLU A 3 -12.40 32.55 4.10
N GLU A 4 -12.91 31.40 3.67
CA GLU A 4 -13.29 30.29 4.57
C GLU A 4 -12.28 29.14 4.39
N SER A 5 -11.85 28.53 5.49
CA SER A 5 -10.96 27.36 5.45
C SER A 5 -11.73 26.08 5.11
N VAL A 6 -11.08 25.14 4.42
CA VAL A 6 -11.62 23.79 4.23
C VAL A 6 -11.79 23.14 5.60
N LYS A 7 -13.01 22.72 5.93
CA LYS A 7 -13.32 22.01 7.17
C LYS A 7 -12.87 20.56 7.06
N VAL A 8 -12.30 20.01 8.12
CA VAL A 8 -11.76 18.65 8.14
C VAL A 8 -12.34 17.87 9.31
N ALA A 9 -12.97 16.75 8.99
CA ALA A 9 -13.41 15.75 9.95
C ALA A 9 -12.61 14.46 9.74
N VAL A 10 -12.22 13.79 10.83
CA VAL A 10 -11.70 12.42 10.79
C VAL A 10 -12.70 11.44 11.39
N ARG A 11 -12.73 10.19 10.90
CA ARG A 11 -13.63 9.16 11.41
C ARG A 11 -12.92 7.80 11.54
N VAL A 12 -12.89 7.27 12.76
CA VAL A 12 -12.32 5.95 13.08
C VAL A 12 -13.42 4.90 13.01
N ARG A 13 -13.30 3.91 12.12
CA ARG A 13 -14.29 2.82 11.99
C ARG A 13 -14.06 1.66 13.00
N PRO A 14 -15.01 0.72 13.17
CA PRO A 14 -14.79 -0.51 13.93
C PRO A 14 -13.70 -1.36 13.31
N PHE A 15 -13.12 -2.28 14.08
CA PHE A 15 -12.39 -3.40 13.48
C PHE A 15 -13.32 -4.19 12.54
N ASN A 16 -12.86 -4.49 11.33
CA ASN A 16 -13.55 -5.40 10.41
C ASN A 16 -13.32 -6.87 10.84
N GLY A 17 -14.01 -7.83 10.20
CA GLY A 17 -13.90 -9.24 10.56
C GLY A 17 -12.47 -9.78 10.50
N ARG A 18 -11.73 -9.43 9.45
CA ARG A 18 -10.31 -9.80 9.25
C ARG A 18 -9.41 -9.27 10.37
N GLU A 19 -9.58 -8.03 10.81
CA GLU A 19 -8.80 -7.44 11.91
C GLU A 19 -9.13 -8.09 13.27
N ARG A 20 -10.40 -8.49 13.49
CA ARG A 20 -10.82 -9.26 14.67
C ARG A 20 -10.27 -10.69 14.66
N ASP A 21 -10.36 -11.40 13.54
CA ASP A 21 -9.80 -12.75 13.33
C ASP A 21 -8.30 -12.79 13.72
N ARG A 22 -7.58 -11.70 13.46
CA ARG A 22 -6.16 -11.51 13.72
C ARG A 22 -5.82 -11.01 15.13
N ASN A 23 -6.81 -10.56 15.91
CA ASN A 23 -6.62 -9.83 17.17
C ASN A 23 -5.68 -8.62 17.00
N ALA A 24 -5.94 -7.80 15.97
CA ALA A 24 -5.14 -6.62 15.63
C ALA A 24 -5.15 -5.58 16.77
N LYS A 25 -4.02 -4.91 17.01
CA LYS A 25 -3.93 -3.88 18.05
C LYS A 25 -4.59 -2.59 17.58
N LEU A 26 -5.26 -1.92 18.52
CA LEU A 26 -5.76 -0.56 18.35
C LEU A 26 -4.59 0.42 18.44
N ILE A 27 -4.39 1.24 17.41
CA ILE A 27 -3.29 2.23 17.32
C ILE A 27 -3.75 3.68 17.35
N ILE A 28 -5.06 3.94 17.47
CA ILE A 28 -5.66 5.27 17.34
C ILE A 28 -6.69 5.54 18.44
N GLU A 29 -6.72 6.78 18.92
CA GLU A 29 -7.61 7.27 19.98
C GLU A 29 -8.12 8.67 19.59
N THR A 30 -9.38 8.99 19.88
CA THR A 30 -9.96 10.33 19.67
C THR A 30 -10.48 10.91 20.98
N ASN A 31 -10.10 12.15 21.30
CA ASN A 31 -10.56 12.87 22.48
C ASN A 31 -10.94 14.30 22.08
N GLY A 32 -12.25 14.58 22.07
CA GLY A 32 -12.80 15.83 21.52
C GLY A 32 -12.38 16.01 20.06
N GLN A 33 -11.78 17.16 19.75
CA GLN A 33 -11.25 17.48 18.41
C GLN A 33 -9.86 16.87 18.11
N THR A 34 -9.22 16.23 19.09
CA THR A 34 -7.85 15.71 18.94
C THR A 34 -7.85 14.21 18.65
N THR A 35 -7.14 13.82 17.60
CA THR A 35 -6.85 12.42 17.26
C THR A 35 -5.39 12.11 17.54
N THR A 36 -5.15 11.05 18.30
CA THR A 36 -3.83 10.53 18.66
C THR A 36 -3.58 9.20 17.93
N ILE A 37 -2.41 9.02 17.35
CA ILE A 37 -1.96 7.76 16.75
C ILE A 37 -0.60 7.35 17.35
N THR A 38 -0.48 6.08 17.72
CA THR A 38 0.72 5.52 18.37
C THR A 38 1.36 4.49 17.45
N ASN A 39 2.69 4.53 17.32
CA ASN A 39 3.43 3.58 16.51
C ASN A 39 3.43 2.18 17.16
N PRO A 40 3.00 1.11 16.44
CA PRO A 40 2.97 -0.25 17.00
C PRO A 40 4.35 -0.89 17.19
N GLU A 41 5.41 -0.33 16.58
CA GLU A 41 6.81 -0.77 16.74
C GLU A 41 7.56 0.04 17.81
N ASP A 42 7.19 1.30 18.02
CA ASP A 42 7.78 2.20 19.02
C ASP A 42 6.67 2.92 19.83
N PRO A 43 6.26 2.38 20.99
CA PRO A 43 5.19 2.96 21.80
C PRO A 43 5.42 4.40 22.29
N ASP A 44 6.66 4.91 22.23
CA ASP A 44 6.98 6.30 22.58
C ASP A 44 6.78 7.28 21.39
N ASP A 45 6.68 6.80 20.13
CA ASP A 45 6.33 7.60 18.95
C ASP A 45 4.81 7.84 18.85
N VAL A 46 4.31 8.65 19.78
CA VAL A 46 2.91 9.11 19.86
C VAL A 46 2.74 10.44 19.13
N ARG A 47 1.84 10.48 18.15
CA ARG A 47 1.60 11.64 17.28
C ARG A 47 0.17 12.16 17.45
N LYS A 48 -0.01 13.48 17.52
CA LYS A 48 -1.33 14.11 17.76
C LYS A 48 -1.67 15.12 16.67
N PHE A 49 -2.94 15.15 16.28
CA PHE A 49 -3.51 16.01 15.26
C PHE A 49 -4.85 16.59 15.76
N SER A 50 -5.22 17.80 15.33
CA SER A 50 -6.45 18.47 15.82
C SER A 50 -7.31 18.98 14.65
N PHE A 51 -8.42 18.30 14.43
CA PHE A 51 -9.34 18.54 13.33
C PHE A 51 -10.55 19.36 13.78
N ASP A 52 -11.48 19.69 12.89
CA ASP A 52 -12.69 20.42 13.29
C ASP A 52 -13.68 19.48 13.98
N HIS A 53 -13.70 18.21 13.54
CA HIS A 53 -14.39 17.10 14.20
C HIS A 53 -13.48 15.84 14.21
N SER A 54 -13.49 15.06 15.29
CA SER A 54 -12.85 13.73 15.34
C SER A 54 -13.84 12.69 15.86
N TYR A 55 -14.31 11.81 14.98
CA TYR A 55 -15.39 10.88 15.27
C TYR A 55 -14.88 9.49 15.67
N TRP A 56 -15.31 9.06 16.86
CA TRP A 56 -15.18 7.68 17.32
C TRP A 56 -16.38 6.86 16.84
N SER A 57 -16.20 6.08 15.78
CA SER A 57 -17.19 5.09 15.34
C SER A 57 -16.67 3.66 15.53
N HIS A 58 -15.75 3.42 16.47
CA HIS A 58 -15.04 2.13 16.61
C HIS A 58 -15.83 1.06 17.38
N ASP A 59 -16.25 1.40 18.60
CA ASP A 59 -17.00 0.54 19.51
C ASP A 59 -18.08 1.35 20.23
N GLY A 60 -18.80 0.74 21.18
CA GLY A 60 -19.91 1.40 21.89
C GLY A 60 -21.27 1.36 21.19
N ALA A 61 -21.35 0.94 19.93
CA ALA A 61 -22.62 0.77 19.21
C ALA A 61 -23.46 -0.44 19.69
N GLU A 62 -24.77 -0.37 19.43
CA GLU A 62 -25.70 -1.51 19.37
C GLU A 62 -26.43 -1.56 18.03
N LYS A 63 -26.80 -2.78 17.59
CA LYS A 63 -27.51 -3.01 16.32
C LYS A 63 -28.98 -3.29 16.61
N LEU A 64 -29.87 -2.46 16.07
CA LEU A 64 -31.32 -2.64 16.14
C LEU A 64 -31.80 -3.77 15.20
N GLU A 65 -33.04 -4.21 15.37
CA GLU A 65 -33.70 -5.18 14.47
C GLU A 65 -33.77 -4.68 13.02
N SER A 66 -33.89 -3.36 12.82
CA SER A 66 -33.80 -2.70 11.50
C SER A 66 -32.42 -2.79 10.84
N GLY A 67 -31.40 -3.25 11.58
CA GLY A 67 -30.00 -3.24 11.16
C GLY A 67 -29.28 -1.90 11.33
N TYR A 68 -29.95 -0.88 11.88
CA TYR A 68 -29.32 0.40 12.22
C TYR A 68 -28.36 0.25 13.41
N PHE A 69 -27.23 0.96 13.37
CA PHE A 69 -26.27 1.04 14.48
C PHE A 69 -26.44 2.37 15.23
N GLN A 70 -26.94 2.31 16.46
CA GLN A 70 -27.08 3.48 17.34
C GLN A 70 -26.02 3.46 18.46
N PRO A 71 -25.68 4.62 19.06
CA PRO A 71 -24.85 4.66 20.27
C PRO A 71 -25.56 3.96 21.43
N LYS A 72 -24.82 3.16 22.22
CA LYS A 72 -25.32 2.74 23.55
C LYS A 72 -25.35 3.92 24.49
N ASN A 73 -26.31 3.92 25.42
CA ASN A 73 -26.41 4.90 26.51
C ASN A 73 -25.05 5.09 27.23
N GLY A 74 -24.53 6.32 27.22
CA GLY A 74 -23.26 6.68 27.85
C GLY A 74 -21.99 6.28 27.07
N SER A 75 -22.11 5.74 25.86
CA SER A 75 -20.96 5.49 24.97
C SER A 75 -20.53 6.76 24.23
N GLY A 76 -19.25 6.82 23.84
CA GLY A 76 -18.72 7.85 22.94
C GLY A 76 -18.88 7.53 21.45
N TYR A 77 -19.79 6.60 21.08
CA TYR A 77 -19.98 6.19 19.69
C TYR A 77 -20.71 7.28 18.90
N ILE A 78 -20.17 7.62 17.73
CA ILE A 78 -20.77 8.54 16.76
C ILE A 78 -21.31 7.72 15.59
N GLY A 79 -22.63 7.72 15.41
CA GLY A 79 -23.34 7.01 14.34
C GLY A 79 -23.31 7.75 13.00
N GLN A 80 -24.30 7.46 12.13
CA GLN A 80 -24.45 8.13 10.83
C GLN A 80 -25.17 9.48 10.95
N GLU A 81 -26.03 9.61 11.95
CA GLU A 81 -26.94 10.74 12.15
C GLU A 81 -26.21 11.95 12.73
N GLU A 82 -25.34 11.73 13.71
CA GLU A 82 -24.51 12.76 14.32
C GLU A 82 -23.51 13.34 13.29
N VAL A 83 -22.92 12.49 12.44
CA VAL A 83 -22.05 12.92 11.32
C VAL A 83 -22.83 13.72 10.27
N PHE A 84 -24.10 13.37 10.03
CA PHE A 84 -24.97 14.16 9.15
C PHE A 84 -25.37 15.50 9.78
N ASN A 85 -25.68 15.53 11.07
CA ASN A 85 -26.06 16.74 11.79
C ASN A 85 -24.89 17.74 11.88
N ASP A 86 -23.67 17.26 12.13
CA ASP A 86 -22.46 18.10 12.15
C ASP A 86 -22.07 18.64 10.75
N LEU A 87 -22.08 17.78 9.72
CA LEU A 87 -21.49 18.09 8.41
C LEU A 87 -22.53 18.32 7.31
N GLY A 88 -23.52 17.43 7.21
CA GLY A 88 -24.55 17.42 6.18
C GLY A 88 -25.52 18.60 6.28
N MET A 89 -26.00 18.91 7.49
CA MET A 89 -26.83 20.09 7.73
C MET A 89 -26.10 21.38 7.36
N GLY A 90 -24.81 21.50 7.74
CA GLY A 90 -23.98 22.64 7.33
C GLY A 90 -23.80 22.75 5.82
N ILE A 91 -23.74 21.64 5.07
CA ILE A 91 -23.73 21.66 3.60
C ILE A 91 -25.08 22.14 3.06
N LEU A 92 -26.20 21.61 3.59
CA LEU A 92 -27.55 21.97 3.17
C LEU A 92 -27.86 23.46 3.42
N GLU A 93 -27.51 24.00 4.58
CA GLU A 93 -27.69 25.43 4.89
C GLU A 93 -26.94 26.33 3.92
N ASN A 94 -25.68 26.00 3.61
CA ASN A 94 -24.88 26.77 2.67
C ASN A 94 -25.42 26.65 1.23
N ALA A 95 -25.90 25.47 0.82
CA ALA A 95 -26.57 25.27 -0.45
C ALA A 95 -27.87 26.10 -0.55
N TRP A 96 -28.68 26.12 0.53
CA TRP A 96 -29.94 26.89 0.62
C TRP A 96 -29.72 28.41 0.65
N GLN A 97 -28.54 28.86 1.07
CA GLN A 97 -28.12 30.26 0.96
C GLN A 97 -27.67 30.63 -0.46
N GLY A 98 -27.37 29.64 -1.32
CA GLY A 98 -26.91 29.80 -2.69
C GLY A 98 -25.39 29.67 -2.89
N TYR A 99 -24.66 29.12 -1.90
CA TYR A 99 -23.24 28.79 -2.07
C TYR A 99 -23.06 27.42 -2.72
N ASN A 100 -22.07 27.28 -3.60
CA ASN A 100 -21.61 25.95 -3.99
C ASN A 100 -20.96 25.26 -2.79
N THR A 101 -21.13 23.95 -2.70
CA THR A 101 -20.57 23.13 -1.63
C THR A 101 -19.91 21.88 -2.19
N SER A 102 -18.94 21.34 -1.45
CA SER A 102 -18.25 20.10 -1.81
C SER A 102 -17.90 19.29 -0.57
N LEU A 103 -18.25 18.01 -0.54
CA LEU A 103 -17.74 17.05 0.45
C LEU A 103 -16.98 15.94 -0.27
N PHE A 104 -15.78 15.64 0.20
CA PHE A 104 -15.00 14.51 -0.30
C PHE A 104 -14.47 13.61 0.82
N ALA A 105 -14.62 12.29 0.64
CA ALA A 105 -14.05 11.30 1.53
C ALA A 105 -12.70 10.78 1.01
N TYR A 106 -11.72 10.65 1.91
CA TYR A 106 -10.33 10.27 1.61
C TYR A 106 -9.79 9.27 2.64
N GLY A 107 -8.81 8.46 2.25
CA GLY A 107 -8.22 7.38 3.05
C GLY A 107 -8.13 6.07 2.27
N GLN A 108 -7.53 5.04 2.86
CA GLN A 108 -7.27 3.76 2.18
C GLN A 108 -8.54 3.00 1.78
N THR A 109 -8.40 2.00 0.92
CA THR A 109 -9.47 1.01 0.66
C THR A 109 -9.93 0.36 1.95
N GLY A 110 -11.26 0.24 2.12
CA GLY A 110 -11.87 -0.34 3.32
C GLY A 110 -11.79 0.52 4.60
N SER A 111 -11.37 1.79 4.56
CA SER A 111 -11.32 2.64 5.76
C SER A 111 -12.66 3.24 6.20
N GLY A 112 -13.70 3.22 5.35
CA GLY A 112 -15.03 3.75 5.66
C GLY A 112 -15.46 5.00 4.88
N LYS A 113 -14.83 5.29 3.74
CA LYS A 113 -15.18 6.41 2.84
C LYS A 113 -16.65 6.32 2.36
N SER A 114 -16.96 5.29 1.56
CA SER A 114 -18.29 5.01 0.99
C SER A 114 -19.38 4.83 2.06
N TRP A 115 -19.02 4.27 3.24
CA TRP A 115 -19.89 4.20 4.42
C TRP A 115 -20.29 5.59 4.95
N SER A 116 -19.37 6.55 4.94
CA SER A 116 -19.64 7.91 5.44
C SER A 116 -20.36 8.77 4.39
N VAL A 117 -20.00 8.61 3.11
CA VAL A 117 -20.65 9.31 1.99
C VAL A 117 -22.05 8.76 1.76
N VAL A 118 -22.19 7.48 1.38
CA VAL A 118 -23.48 6.89 0.99
C VAL A 118 -24.13 6.09 2.12
N GLY A 119 -23.37 5.24 2.82
CA GLY A 119 -23.89 4.35 3.86
C GLY A 119 -24.71 3.17 3.32
N TYR A 120 -24.95 2.14 4.16
CA TYR A 120 -25.51 0.85 3.70
C TYR A 120 -26.80 0.46 4.46
N GLY A 121 -27.83 0.04 3.73
CA GLY A 121 -29.11 -0.40 4.28
C GLY A 121 -29.77 0.70 5.15
N ALA A 122 -30.19 0.35 6.36
CA ALA A 122 -30.72 1.32 7.32
C ALA A 122 -29.72 2.41 7.74
N ASN A 123 -28.42 2.20 7.53
CA ASN A 123 -27.35 3.11 7.95
C ASN A 123 -27.02 4.14 6.85
N LYS A 124 -28.03 4.85 6.34
CA LYS A 124 -27.86 5.92 5.34
C LYS A 124 -26.83 6.96 5.81
N GLY A 125 -25.86 7.27 4.97
CA GLY A 125 -24.77 8.22 5.21
C GLY A 125 -25.17 9.67 4.88
N VAL A 126 -24.19 10.53 4.61
CA VAL A 126 -24.42 11.96 4.38
C VAL A 126 -25.22 12.24 3.11
N VAL A 127 -24.96 11.53 1.99
CA VAL A 127 -25.61 11.80 0.70
C VAL A 127 -27.12 11.55 0.76
N PRO A 128 -27.65 10.37 1.15
CA PRO A 128 -29.08 10.15 1.10
C PRO A 128 -29.83 11.05 2.10
N ARG A 129 -29.29 11.23 3.30
CA ARG A 129 -29.88 12.13 4.32
C ARG A 129 -29.93 13.58 3.87
N LEU A 130 -28.92 14.07 3.14
CA LEU A 130 -28.93 15.42 2.58
C LEU A 130 -30.01 15.57 1.52
N CYS A 131 -30.20 14.56 0.66
CA CYS A 131 -31.25 14.56 -0.37
C CYS A 131 -32.65 14.54 0.25
N GLU A 132 -32.85 13.67 1.25
CA GLU A 132 -34.09 13.53 2.02
C GLU A 132 -34.46 14.86 2.72
N GLU A 133 -33.52 15.46 3.46
CA GLU A 133 -33.78 16.72 4.17
C GLU A 133 -33.89 17.94 3.23
N THR A 134 -33.25 17.91 2.05
CA THR A 134 -33.49 18.93 1.01
C THR A 134 -34.95 18.94 0.59
N PHE A 135 -35.55 17.77 0.33
CA PHE A 135 -36.95 17.69 -0.06
C PHE A 135 -37.93 17.93 1.10
N ASN A 136 -37.61 17.49 2.32
CA ASN A 136 -38.37 17.87 3.52
C ASN A 136 -38.47 19.40 3.65
N ARG A 137 -37.35 20.10 3.46
CA ARG A 137 -37.27 21.56 3.55
C ARG A 137 -38.01 22.26 2.41
N ILE A 138 -37.95 21.74 1.17
CA ILE A 138 -38.76 22.23 0.04
C ILE A 138 -40.26 22.06 0.33
N ALA A 139 -40.68 20.88 0.78
CA ALA A 139 -42.08 20.59 1.12
C ALA A 139 -42.60 21.52 2.23
N LYS A 140 -41.78 21.77 3.26
CA LYS A 140 -42.13 22.69 4.34
C LYS A 140 -42.31 24.14 3.84
N MET A 141 -41.37 24.68 3.04
CA MET A 141 -41.51 26.06 2.53
C MET A 141 -42.74 26.24 1.64
N LYS A 142 -43.12 25.20 0.87
CA LYS A 142 -44.37 25.20 0.09
C LYS A 142 -45.63 25.13 0.97
N ALA A 143 -45.56 24.51 2.14
CA ALA A 143 -46.67 24.41 3.09
C ALA A 143 -46.85 25.67 3.98
N ASP A 144 -45.76 26.33 4.38
CA ASP A 144 -45.77 27.50 5.28
C ASP A 144 -46.29 28.79 4.60
N GLY A 145 -46.67 28.74 3.32
CA GLY A 145 -47.39 29.82 2.62
C GLY A 145 -46.51 30.87 1.93
N GLU A 146 -45.17 30.76 2.01
CA GLU A 146 -44.23 31.59 1.25
C GLU A 146 -44.15 31.19 -0.24
N ASN A 147 -45.31 31.15 -0.89
CA ASN A 147 -45.54 30.65 -2.25
C ASN A 147 -45.05 31.62 -3.35
N LYS A 148 -43.86 32.21 -3.13
CA LYS A 148 -43.12 33.11 -4.03
C LYS A 148 -41.83 32.48 -4.58
N THR A 149 -41.41 31.34 -4.02
CA THR A 149 -40.16 30.64 -4.39
C THR A 149 -40.45 29.29 -5.01
N ASP A 150 -40.09 29.10 -6.27
CA ASP A 150 -40.06 27.81 -6.93
C ASP A 150 -38.70 27.14 -6.80
N TYR A 151 -38.72 25.81 -6.76
CA TYR A 151 -37.56 24.98 -6.46
C TYR A 151 -37.37 23.91 -7.55
N GLU A 152 -36.24 23.94 -8.23
CA GLU A 152 -35.83 22.90 -9.19
C GLU A 152 -34.63 22.15 -8.63
N VAL A 153 -34.67 20.82 -8.68
CA VAL A 153 -33.57 19.95 -8.23
C VAL A 153 -33.14 19.05 -9.38
N VAL A 154 -31.85 19.06 -9.71
CA VAL A 154 -31.28 18.13 -10.71
C VAL A 154 -30.16 17.29 -10.14
N PHE A 155 -30.11 16.03 -10.58
CA PHE A 155 -29.17 15.01 -10.15
C PHE A 155 -28.24 14.60 -11.30
N SER A 156 -26.99 14.28 -10.96
CA SER A 156 -25.97 13.76 -11.88
C SER A 156 -25.00 12.85 -11.15
N MET A 157 -24.48 11.82 -11.81
CA MET A 157 -23.55 10.86 -11.20
C MET A 157 -22.53 10.37 -12.24
N LEU A 158 -21.24 10.46 -11.89
CA LEU A 158 -20.15 10.03 -12.76
C LEU A 158 -19.06 9.27 -12.01
N GLU A 159 -18.26 8.51 -12.77
CA GLU A 159 -17.07 7.82 -12.30
C GLU A 159 -15.82 8.32 -13.05
N ILE A 160 -14.68 8.36 -12.36
CA ILE A 160 -13.36 8.65 -12.94
C ILE A 160 -12.47 7.43 -12.69
N TYR A 161 -12.10 6.73 -13.75
CA TYR A 161 -11.23 5.55 -13.72
C TYR A 161 -10.17 5.64 -14.82
N ASN A 162 -8.91 5.38 -14.50
CA ASN A 162 -7.76 5.49 -15.43
C ASN A 162 -7.78 6.79 -16.26
N GLU A 163 -8.04 7.93 -15.59
CA GLU A 163 -8.18 9.28 -16.19
C GLU A 163 -9.25 9.41 -17.30
N LYS A 164 -10.15 8.43 -17.44
CA LYS A 164 -11.36 8.47 -18.28
C LYS A 164 -12.57 8.81 -17.39
N VAL A 165 -13.49 9.63 -17.90
CA VAL A 165 -14.76 9.96 -17.22
C VAL A 165 -15.89 9.12 -17.80
N HIS A 166 -16.69 8.50 -16.96
CA HIS A 166 -17.84 7.68 -17.34
C HIS A 166 -19.12 8.24 -16.70
N ASP A 167 -20.19 8.32 -17.49
CA ASP A 167 -21.53 8.66 -17.00
C ASP A 167 -22.14 7.42 -16.34
N LEU A 168 -22.54 7.51 -15.07
CA LEU A 168 -23.17 6.37 -14.38
C LEU A 168 -24.68 6.30 -14.61
N LEU A 169 -25.31 7.34 -15.17
CA LEU A 169 -26.74 7.40 -15.48
C LEU A 169 -27.07 7.01 -16.92
N LYS A 170 -26.08 6.56 -17.71
CA LYS A 170 -26.28 6.00 -19.05
C LYS A 170 -25.43 4.76 -19.30
N THR A 171 -26.06 3.73 -19.88
CA THR A 171 -25.43 2.47 -20.28
C THR A 171 -24.59 2.63 -21.56
N GLY A 172 -23.40 3.23 -21.46
CA GLY A 172 -22.52 3.45 -22.61
C GLY A 172 -21.02 3.37 -22.30
N LYS A 173 -20.26 2.63 -23.14
CA LYS A 173 -18.80 2.47 -22.99
C LYS A 173 -17.97 3.73 -23.32
N LYS A 174 -18.58 4.79 -23.88
CA LYS A 174 -17.85 5.96 -24.40
C LYS A 174 -17.54 6.97 -23.29
N SER A 175 -16.27 7.21 -23.04
CA SER A 175 -15.83 8.18 -22.02
C SER A 175 -16.17 9.63 -22.42
N LEU A 176 -16.62 10.42 -21.43
CA LEU A 176 -16.87 11.86 -21.56
C LEU A 176 -15.55 12.66 -21.61
N ARG A 177 -15.59 13.86 -22.22
CA ARG A 177 -14.42 14.75 -22.31
C ARG A 177 -14.55 15.89 -21.30
N VAL A 178 -13.53 16.15 -20.49
CA VAL A 178 -13.54 17.34 -19.61
C VAL A 178 -13.21 18.59 -20.43
N ARG A 179 -14.13 19.56 -20.43
CA ARG A 179 -13.96 20.90 -21.03
C ARG A 179 -13.84 21.97 -19.94
N GLN A 180 -13.48 23.20 -20.32
CA GLN A 180 -13.46 24.36 -19.43
C GLN A 180 -14.39 25.46 -19.98
N HIS A 181 -15.21 26.07 -19.13
CA HIS A 181 -16.04 27.23 -19.42
C HIS A 181 -15.65 28.40 -18.50
N PRO A 182 -15.63 29.67 -18.96
CA PRO A 182 -15.20 30.81 -18.13
C PRO A 182 -16.01 30.96 -16.83
N LYS A 183 -17.34 30.89 -16.90
CA LYS A 183 -18.22 31.02 -15.72
C LYS A 183 -18.37 29.73 -14.89
N LYS A 184 -18.33 28.54 -15.52
CA LYS A 184 -18.64 27.26 -14.84
C LYS A 184 -17.41 26.49 -14.33
N GLY A 185 -16.19 26.85 -14.74
CA GLY A 185 -14.98 26.08 -14.41
C GLY A 185 -14.80 24.88 -15.34
N PHE A 186 -14.28 23.76 -14.83
CA PHE A 186 -14.19 22.51 -15.59
C PHE A 186 -15.46 21.68 -15.43
N TYR A 187 -15.90 21.02 -16.51
CA TYR A 187 -17.10 20.18 -16.52
C TYR A 187 -16.93 18.99 -17.47
N ALA A 188 -17.69 17.92 -17.25
CA ALA A 188 -17.77 16.79 -18.17
C ALA A 188 -18.77 17.08 -19.30
N ASP A 189 -18.28 17.08 -20.54
CA ASP A 189 -19.07 17.32 -21.75
C ASP A 189 -19.93 16.10 -22.10
N GLY A 190 -21.25 16.30 -22.24
CA GLY A 190 -22.22 15.24 -22.50
C GLY A 190 -22.72 14.48 -21.26
N LEU A 191 -22.36 14.91 -20.04
CA LEU A 191 -22.87 14.33 -18.79
C LEU A 191 -24.39 14.47 -18.66
N THR A 192 -25.04 13.40 -18.22
CA THR A 192 -26.49 13.38 -17.93
C THR A 192 -26.81 14.17 -16.67
N ILE A 193 -27.77 15.09 -16.81
CA ILE A 193 -28.33 15.90 -15.73
C ILE A 193 -29.83 15.65 -15.75
N GLN A 194 -30.34 14.97 -14.73
CA GLN A 194 -31.71 14.49 -14.65
C GLN A 194 -32.54 15.36 -13.71
N ALA A 195 -33.77 15.72 -14.08
CA ALA A 195 -34.74 16.33 -13.16
C ALA A 195 -35.22 15.30 -12.13
N VAL A 196 -35.38 15.72 -10.87
CA VAL A 196 -35.87 14.88 -9.77
C VAL A 196 -36.85 15.68 -8.91
N LYS A 197 -37.98 15.08 -8.54
CA LYS A 197 -39.09 15.77 -7.83
C LYS A 197 -39.12 15.50 -6.32
N ASP A 198 -38.52 14.39 -5.90
CA ASP A 198 -38.54 13.88 -4.53
C ASP A 198 -37.27 13.06 -4.22
N PHE A 199 -37.17 12.59 -2.98
CA PHE A 199 -36.03 11.79 -2.54
C PHE A 199 -35.97 10.38 -3.18
N ALA A 200 -37.11 9.76 -3.49
CA ALA A 200 -37.16 8.42 -4.09
C ALA A 200 -36.66 8.43 -5.55
N ASP A 201 -36.89 9.52 -6.30
CA ASP A 201 -36.24 9.78 -7.58
C ASP A 201 -34.71 9.72 -7.45
N ILE A 202 -34.12 10.38 -6.43
CA ILE A 202 -32.67 10.36 -6.23
C ILE A 202 -32.17 8.97 -5.81
N GLU A 203 -32.85 8.30 -4.87
CA GLU A 203 -32.46 6.97 -4.39
C GLU A 203 -32.39 5.97 -5.57
N ARG A 204 -33.38 5.99 -6.48
CA ARG A 204 -33.39 5.19 -7.71
C ARG A 204 -32.23 5.50 -8.66
N ARG A 205 -31.90 6.78 -8.87
CA ARG A 205 -30.79 7.18 -9.76
C ARG A 205 -29.42 6.86 -9.14
N MET A 206 -29.30 6.83 -7.81
CA MET A 206 -28.12 6.33 -7.10
C MET A 206 -27.95 4.81 -7.25
N ASP A 207 -29.03 4.04 -7.15
CA ASP A 207 -29.00 2.58 -7.35
C ASP A 207 -28.72 2.21 -8.82
N GLU A 208 -29.30 2.93 -9.78
CA GLU A 208 -28.97 2.81 -11.21
C GLU A 208 -27.47 3.05 -11.47
N GLY A 209 -26.90 4.12 -10.91
CA GLY A 209 -25.48 4.42 -11.03
C GLY A 209 -24.57 3.38 -10.38
N THR A 210 -24.93 2.90 -9.18
CA THR A 210 -24.17 1.88 -8.44
C THR A 210 -24.20 0.53 -9.14
N LYS A 211 -25.32 0.20 -9.79
CA LYS A 211 -25.47 -0.99 -10.64
C LYS A 211 -24.64 -0.91 -11.92
N ASN A 212 -24.68 0.23 -12.62
CA ASN A 212 -23.86 0.46 -13.81
C ASN A 212 -22.35 0.37 -13.48
N ARG A 213 -21.93 0.93 -12.34
CA ARG A 213 -20.58 0.78 -11.77
C ARG A 213 -20.21 -0.68 -11.50
N THR A 214 -21.12 -1.48 -10.92
CA THR A 214 -20.91 -2.93 -10.70
C THR A 214 -20.66 -3.68 -12.01
N ILE A 215 -21.45 -3.37 -13.05
CA ILE A 215 -21.37 -4.01 -14.37
C ILE A 215 -20.05 -3.65 -15.08
N ALA A 216 -19.59 -2.40 -14.96
CA ALA A 216 -18.30 -1.97 -15.49
C ALA A 216 -17.14 -2.68 -14.78
N ALA A 217 -17.13 -2.66 -13.44
CA ALA A 217 -16.12 -3.32 -12.61
C ALA A 217 -15.96 -4.82 -12.94
N THR A 218 -17.07 -5.53 -13.10
CA THR A 218 -17.08 -6.99 -13.33
C THR A 218 -16.62 -7.37 -14.74
N ASN A 219 -16.98 -6.59 -15.77
CA ASN A 219 -16.64 -6.92 -17.16
C ASN A 219 -15.23 -6.43 -17.58
N MET A 220 -14.70 -5.38 -16.94
CA MET A 220 -13.38 -4.81 -17.25
C MET A 220 -12.30 -5.21 -16.23
N ASN A 221 -12.61 -6.10 -15.29
CA ASN A 221 -11.78 -6.42 -14.11
C ASN A 221 -11.33 -5.18 -13.30
N ALA A 222 -12.01 -4.05 -13.46
CA ALA A 222 -11.68 -2.78 -12.83
C ALA A 222 -12.14 -2.78 -11.37
N THR A 223 -11.21 -2.70 -10.41
CA THR A 223 -11.55 -2.67 -8.98
C THR A 223 -12.20 -1.34 -8.62
N SER A 224 -13.41 -1.35 -8.04
CA SER A 224 -14.15 -0.13 -7.67
C SER A 224 -13.36 0.79 -6.74
N SER A 225 -12.49 0.22 -5.90
CA SER A 225 -11.59 0.94 -5.01
C SER A 225 -10.54 1.82 -5.72
N ARG A 226 -10.33 1.64 -7.03
CA ARG A 226 -9.39 2.43 -7.85
C ARG A 226 -10.07 3.53 -8.66
N ALA A 227 -11.38 3.72 -8.50
CA ALA A 227 -12.17 4.70 -9.22
C ALA A 227 -12.79 5.73 -8.26
N HIS A 228 -12.95 6.97 -8.73
CA HIS A 228 -13.56 8.06 -7.95
C HIS A 228 -15.00 8.27 -8.40
N THR A 229 -15.97 8.26 -7.48
CA THR A 229 -17.37 8.57 -7.78
C THR A 229 -17.67 10.01 -7.40
N ILE A 230 -18.32 10.76 -8.29
CA ILE A 230 -18.85 12.11 -8.00
C ILE A 230 -20.36 12.10 -8.23
N VAL A 231 -21.12 12.36 -7.17
CA VAL A 231 -22.53 12.70 -7.20
C VAL A 231 -22.65 14.23 -7.18
N GLY A 232 -23.38 14.79 -8.14
CA GLY A 232 -23.62 16.23 -8.25
C GLY A 232 -25.11 16.54 -8.19
N ILE A 233 -25.52 17.23 -7.14
CA ILE A 233 -26.89 17.75 -6.97
C ILE A 233 -26.84 19.25 -7.23
N THR A 234 -27.76 19.79 -8.03
CA THR A 234 -27.91 21.25 -8.17
C THR A 234 -29.31 21.66 -7.73
N LEU A 235 -29.37 22.62 -6.80
CA LEU A 235 -30.60 23.28 -6.36
C LEU A 235 -30.69 24.64 -7.06
N LEU A 236 -31.84 24.93 -7.65
CA LEU A 236 -32.20 26.26 -8.11
C LEU A 236 -33.42 26.75 -7.32
N GLN A 237 -33.40 28.03 -6.94
CA GLN A 237 -34.44 28.72 -6.19
C GLN A 237 -34.82 29.95 -7.01
N LYS A 238 -36.03 29.95 -7.58
CA LYS A 238 -36.58 31.04 -8.40
C LYS A 238 -37.57 31.85 -7.58
N THR A 239 -37.29 33.12 -7.29
CA THR A 239 -38.12 33.95 -6.39
C THR A 239 -38.47 35.28 -7.03
N LYS A 240 -39.74 35.65 -7.12
CA LYS A 240 -40.15 36.95 -7.69
C LYS A 240 -39.83 38.10 -6.73
N ASN A 241 -39.03 39.07 -7.19
CA ASN A 241 -38.56 40.21 -6.40
C ASN A 241 -39.66 41.29 -6.21
N ALA A 242 -39.36 42.38 -5.50
CA ALA A 242 -40.32 43.44 -5.22
C ALA A 242 -40.74 44.28 -6.46
N ALA A 243 -39.96 44.24 -7.54
CA ALA A 243 -40.28 44.84 -8.84
C ALA A 243 -41.00 43.87 -9.80
N GLY A 244 -41.11 42.58 -9.45
CA GLY A 244 -41.73 41.53 -10.27
C GLY A 244 -40.74 40.71 -11.12
N GLU A 245 -39.45 41.01 -11.06
CA GLU A 245 -38.40 40.28 -11.79
C GLU A 245 -38.04 38.95 -11.10
N GLU A 246 -37.55 37.96 -11.84
CA GLU A 246 -37.29 36.61 -11.30
C GLU A 246 -35.87 36.38 -10.79
N THR A 247 -35.73 36.29 -9.46
CA THR A 247 -34.46 35.96 -8.82
C THR A 247 -34.10 34.50 -8.91
N THR A 248 -33.05 34.18 -9.66
CA THR A 248 -32.52 32.81 -9.74
C THR A 248 -31.26 32.68 -8.90
N LYS A 249 -31.43 32.10 -7.71
CA LYS A 249 -30.34 31.64 -6.86
C LYS A 249 -30.03 30.18 -7.18
N SER A 250 -28.75 29.81 -7.20
CA SER A 250 -28.33 28.44 -7.50
C SER A 250 -27.17 27.96 -6.62
N SER A 251 -27.13 26.65 -6.35
CA SER A 251 -26.04 26.00 -5.63
C SER A 251 -25.78 24.60 -6.17
N ILE A 252 -24.51 24.26 -6.36
CA ILE A 252 -24.06 22.91 -6.72
C ILE A 252 -23.46 22.25 -5.48
N VAL A 253 -24.01 21.10 -5.08
CA VAL A 253 -23.53 20.22 -4.02
C VAL A 253 -22.78 19.05 -4.66
N ASN A 254 -21.46 18.99 -4.49
CA ASN A 254 -20.62 17.91 -5.02
C ASN A 254 -20.25 16.95 -3.89
N LEU A 255 -20.59 15.67 -4.07
CA LEU A 255 -20.46 14.64 -3.04
C LEU A 255 -19.59 13.51 -3.60
N VAL A 256 -18.39 13.35 -3.03
CA VAL A 256 -17.27 12.66 -3.69
C VAL A 256 -16.75 11.51 -2.83
N ASP A 257 -16.78 10.29 -3.39
CA ASP A 257 -16.10 9.13 -2.83
C ASP A 257 -14.84 8.86 -3.67
N LEU A 258 -13.67 9.11 -3.10
CA LEU A 258 -12.39 8.95 -3.80
C LEU A 258 -11.95 7.49 -3.83
N ALA A 259 -10.99 7.17 -4.71
CA ALA A 259 -10.26 5.90 -4.68
C ALA A 259 -9.47 5.72 -3.36
N GLY A 260 -8.98 4.50 -3.12
CA GLY A 260 -8.06 4.17 -2.04
C GLY A 260 -6.78 5.02 -2.08
N SER A 261 -6.39 5.60 -0.94
CA SER A 261 -5.18 6.44 -0.82
C SER A 261 -3.86 5.66 -0.75
N GLU A 262 -3.91 4.33 -0.69
CA GLU A 262 -2.75 3.48 -0.47
C GLU A 262 -1.67 3.61 -1.56
N ARG A 263 -0.40 3.62 -1.14
CA ARG A 263 0.73 3.87 -2.06
C ARG A 263 1.11 2.63 -2.86
N ALA A 264 1.33 2.81 -4.15
CA ALA A 264 1.91 1.80 -5.05
C ALA A 264 3.46 1.87 -5.14
N GLU A 265 4.12 2.69 -4.31
CA GLU A 265 5.48 3.17 -4.52
C GLU A 265 6.51 2.71 -3.47
N SER A 266 7.05 1.51 -3.69
CA SER A 266 8.28 1.02 -3.01
C SER A 266 9.29 0.37 -3.98
N THR A 267 9.11 0.53 -5.30
CA THR A 267 9.68 -0.39 -6.31
C THR A 267 10.81 0.13 -7.21
N GLY A 268 11.33 1.34 -6.99
CA GLY A 268 12.59 1.83 -7.61
C GLY A 268 12.66 1.78 -9.15
N ALA A 269 11.54 1.92 -9.86
CA ALA A 269 11.46 1.75 -11.31
C ALA A 269 11.81 3.02 -12.11
N THR A 270 12.37 2.84 -13.30
CA THR A 270 12.69 3.93 -14.25
C THR A 270 12.06 3.68 -15.64
N GLY A 271 11.91 4.74 -16.43
CA GLY A 271 11.32 4.70 -17.77
C GLY A 271 9.78 4.69 -17.77
N ASP A 272 9.17 4.25 -18.87
CA ASP A 272 7.71 4.31 -19.06
C ASP A 272 6.91 3.51 -18.01
N ARG A 273 7.51 2.49 -17.40
CA ARG A 273 6.97 1.71 -16.28
C ARG A 273 6.75 2.54 -14.99
N LEU A 274 7.28 3.77 -14.93
CA LEU A 274 6.95 4.75 -13.89
C LEU A 274 5.66 5.51 -14.23
N LYS A 275 5.44 5.87 -15.51
CA LYS A 275 4.25 6.61 -15.98
C LYS A 275 2.96 5.81 -15.74
N GLU A 276 3.04 4.50 -15.97
CA GLU A 276 1.97 3.52 -15.82
C GLU A 276 1.45 3.42 -14.37
N GLY A 277 2.34 3.14 -13.41
CA GLY A 277 2.00 3.14 -11.98
C GLY A 277 1.59 4.53 -11.46
N ALA A 278 2.16 5.58 -12.05
CA ALA A 278 1.77 6.95 -11.78
C ALA A 278 0.39 7.32 -12.35
N ALA A 279 -0.20 6.56 -13.28
CA ALA A 279 -1.49 6.89 -13.93
C ALA A 279 -2.70 6.66 -12.99
N ILE A 280 -2.77 5.49 -12.34
CA ILE A 280 -3.84 5.18 -11.37
C ILE A 280 -3.80 6.21 -10.22
N ASN A 281 -2.60 6.39 -9.65
CA ASN A 281 -2.37 7.37 -8.60
C ASN A 281 -2.24 8.82 -9.13
N GLN A 282 -2.39 9.09 -10.43
CA GLN A 282 -2.24 10.43 -11.02
C GLN A 282 -3.26 11.37 -10.41
N SER A 283 -4.50 10.89 -10.31
CA SER A 283 -5.63 11.53 -9.65
C SER A 283 -5.30 11.98 -8.22
N LEU A 284 -4.89 11.06 -7.35
CA LEU A 284 -4.63 11.32 -5.92
C LEU A 284 -3.31 12.03 -5.63
N SER A 285 -2.25 11.73 -6.39
CA SER A 285 -0.96 12.43 -6.28
C SER A 285 -1.08 13.87 -6.80
N SER A 286 -1.80 14.10 -7.91
CA SER A 286 -2.11 15.47 -8.36
C SER A 286 -2.99 16.21 -7.35
N LEU A 287 -3.95 15.52 -6.71
CA LEU A 287 -4.76 16.08 -5.62
C LEU A 287 -3.87 16.49 -4.43
N GLY A 288 -2.92 15.63 -4.03
CA GLY A 288 -1.95 15.91 -2.98
C GLY A 288 -1.01 17.08 -3.31
N ASN A 289 -0.56 17.18 -4.56
CA ASN A 289 0.24 18.29 -5.06
C ASN A 289 -0.57 19.60 -5.12
N CYS A 290 -1.85 19.55 -5.50
CA CYS A 290 -2.75 20.70 -5.42
C CYS A 290 -2.93 21.16 -3.96
N ILE A 291 -3.20 20.24 -3.04
CA ILE A 291 -3.39 20.52 -1.62
C ILE A 291 -2.13 21.13 -0.99
N ALA A 292 -0.95 20.58 -1.27
CA ALA A 292 0.33 21.16 -0.82
C ALA A 292 0.54 22.59 -1.37
N ALA A 293 0.34 22.80 -2.67
CA ALA A 293 0.49 24.12 -3.29
C ALA A 293 -0.56 25.15 -2.81
N LEU A 294 -1.75 24.70 -2.39
CA LEU A 294 -2.79 25.55 -1.80
C LEU A 294 -2.51 25.92 -0.34
N ALA A 295 -1.97 24.98 0.45
CA ALA A 295 -1.50 25.25 1.82
C ALA A 295 -0.34 26.26 1.79
N GLU A 296 0.69 26.02 0.98
CA GLU A 296 1.82 26.96 0.80
C GLU A 296 1.36 28.35 0.31
N ARG A 297 0.36 28.40 -0.56
CA ARG A 297 -0.23 29.67 -1.01
C ARG A 297 -1.01 30.38 0.10
N SER A 298 -1.59 29.65 1.05
CA SER A 298 -2.27 30.20 2.21
C SER A 298 -1.29 30.77 3.25
N GLU A 299 -0.04 30.28 3.27
CA GLU A 299 1.11 30.90 3.95
C GLU A 299 1.67 32.14 3.21
N GLY A 300 1.09 32.53 2.07
CA GLY A 300 1.51 33.70 1.28
C GLY A 300 2.55 33.43 0.19
N LYS A 301 2.99 32.18 -0.02
CA LYS A 301 3.95 31.84 -1.10
C LYS A 301 3.27 31.95 -2.48
N LYS A 302 3.97 32.51 -3.48
CA LYS A 302 3.47 32.63 -4.87
C LYS A 302 3.62 31.31 -5.65
N VAL A 303 2.84 30.29 -5.28
CA VAL A 303 2.88 28.96 -5.89
C VAL A 303 1.80 28.79 -6.97
N ARG A 304 2.15 28.13 -8.10
CA ARG A 304 1.21 27.74 -9.15
C ARG A 304 0.59 26.38 -8.82
N VAL A 305 -0.73 26.34 -8.63
CA VAL A 305 -1.45 25.10 -8.26
C VAL A 305 -1.70 24.21 -9.50
N PRO A 306 -1.31 22.91 -9.48
CA PRO A 306 -1.35 21.98 -10.63
C PRO A 306 -2.75 21.40 -10.95
N PHE A 307 -3.79 22.24 -11.00
CA PHE A 307 -5.18 21.80 -11.28
C PHE A 307 -5.41 21.17 -12.67
N ARG A 308 -4.41 21.16 -13.57
CA ARG A 308 -4.52 20.56 -14.91
C ARG A 308 -3.95 19.14 -15.00
N ASP A 309 -3.31 18.66 -13.95
CA ASP A 309 -2.41 17.51 -14.03
C ASP A 309 -3.15 16.17 -13.93
N SER A 310 -4.38 16.15 -13.40
CA SER A 310 -5.32 15.02 -13.50
C SER A 310 -6.74 15.47 -13.88
N VAL A 311 -7.63 14.55 -14.24
CA VAL A 311 -9.05 14.77 -14.49
C VAL A 311 -9.77 15.12 -13.18
N LEU A 312 -9.43 14.43 -12.09
CA LEU A 312 -9.97 14.70 -10.75
C LEU A 312 -9.69 16.15 -10.31
N THR A 313 -8.44 16.62 -10.43
CA THR A 313 -8.07 17.99 -10.02
C THR A 313 -8.62 19.08 -10.93
N LYS A 314 -8.99 18.76 -12.19
CA LYS A 314 -9.73 19.70 -13.04
C LYS A 314 -11.12 19.92 -12.46
N LEU A 315 -11.88 18.85 -12.23
CA LEU A 315 -13.25 18.90 -11.73
C LEU A 315 -13.32 19.48 -10.31
N LEU A 316 -12.45 19.03 -9.40
CA LEU A 316 -12.37 19.53 -8.01
C LEU A 316 -11.69 20.90 -7.85
N LYS A 317 -11.33 21.59 -8.95
CA LYS A 317 -10.70 22.93 -8.87
C LYS A 317 -11.52 23.93 -8.06
N ASN A 318 -12.83 23.96 -8.26
CA ASN A 318 -13.71 24.91 -7.56
C ASN A 318 -13.84 24.54 -6.07
N ALA A 319 -13.91 23.24 -5.76
CA ALA A 319 -13.94 22.71 -4.39
C ALA A 319 -12.70 23.12 -3.58
N LEU A 320 -11.51 23.01 -4.16
CA LEU A 320 -10.25 23.15 -3.44
C LEU A 320 -9.68 24.57 -3.43
N GLY A 321 -10.02 25.43 -4.39
CA GLY A 321 -9.39 26.75 -4.52
C GLY A 321 -10.18 27.77 -5.32
N GLY A 322 -11.50 27.64 -5.34
CA GLY A 322 -12.42 28.54 -6.05
C GLY A 322 -13.68 28.85 -5.24
N ASN A 323 -14.80 29.00 -5.95
CA ASN A 323 -16.12 29.19 -5.36
C ASN A 323 -16.72 27.84 -4.92
N SER A 324 -16.43 27.44 -3.68
CA SER A 324 -17.07 26.34 -2.95
C SER A 324 -16.79 26.48 -1.45
N LYS A 325 -17.74 26.09 -0.61
CA LYS A 325 -17.49 25.75 0.79
C LYS A 325 -17.26 24.25 0.90
N THR A 326 -16.16 23.83 1.51
CA THR A 326 -15.63 22.48 1.28
C THR A 326 -15.29 21.76 2.57
N ILE A 327 -15.71 20.50 2.65
CA ILE A 327 -15.51 19.59 3.77
C ILE A 327 -14.73 18.35 3.30
N MET A 328 -13.72 17.94 4.06
CA MET A 328 -13.01 16.68 3.90
C MET A 328 -13.39 15.71 5.02
N ILE A 329 -13.76 14.48 4.67
CA ILE A 329 -13.84 13.35 5.62
C ILE A 329 -12.62 12.45 5.40
N ALA A 330 -11.70 12.42 6.37
CA ALA A 330 -10.62 11.45 6.42
C ALA A 330 -11.08 10.18 7.18
N ALA A 331 -11.36 9.11 6.45
CA ALA A 331 -11.78 7.83 7.00
C ALA A 331 -10.57 6.95 7.35
N LEU A 332 -10.48 6.49 8.60
CA LEU A 332 -9.29 5.92 9.22
C LEU A 332 -9.49 4.48 9.69
N SER A 333 -8.46 3.65 9.48
CA SER A 333 -8.43 2.29 10.04
C SER A 333 -7.91 2.32 11.49
N PRO A 334 -8.48 1.52 12.40
CA PRO A 334 -8.00 1.43 13.79
C PRO A 334 -6.79 0.50 14.01
N ALA A 335 -6.40 -0.29 13.01
CA ALA A 335 -5.55 -1.47 13.17
C ALA A 335 -4.07 -1.23 12.89
N ASP A 336 -3.20 -1.83 13.71
CA ASP A 336 -1.73 -1.79 13.62
C ASP A 336 -1.12 -1.93 12.23
N ILE A 337 -1.54 -2.92 11.44
CA ILE A 337 -1.04 -3.13 10.06
C ILE A 337 -1.27 -1.93 9.13
N ASN A 338 -2.24 -1.07 9.46
CA ASN A 338 -2.60 0.11 8.69
C ASN A 338 -1.94 1.41 9.22
N TYR A 339 -0.95 1.33 10.13
CA TYR A 339 -0.32 2.48 10.76
C TYR A 339 0.17 3.54 9.76
N GLU A 340 1.00 3.16 8.78
CA GLU A 340 1.59 4.12 7.82
C GLU A 340 0.53 4.79 6.94
N GLU A 341 -0.49 4.06 6.48
CA GLU A 341 -1.56 4.66 5.66
C GLU A 341 -2.53 5.51 6.49
N THR A 342 -2.77 5.14 7.75
CA THR A 342 -3.55 5.95 8.69
C THR A 342 -2.81 7.25 9.04
N LEU A 343 -1.50 7.17 9.27
CA LEU A 343 -0.62 8.34 9.48
C LEU A 343 -0.47 9.20 8.22
N SER A 344 -0.37 8.59 7.04
CA SER A 344 -0.36 9.26 5.74
C SER A 344 -1.67 10.03 5.53
N THR A 345 -2.81 9.43 5.87
CA THR A 345 -4.14 10.05 5.83
C THR A 345 -4.27 11.22 6.80
N LEU A 346 -3.82 11.07 8.05
CA LEU A 346 -3.82 12.16 9.05
C LEU A 346 -2.96 13.36 8.60
N ARG A 347 -1.75 13.12 8.08
CA ARG A 347 -0.87 14.16 7.49
C ARG A 347 -1.42 14.78 6.20
N TYR A 348 -2.39 14.14 5.54
CA TYR A 348 -3.07 14.69 4.37
C TYR A 348 -4.22 15.61 4.79
N ALA A 349 -5.03 15.16 5.76
CA ALA A 349 -6.11 15.90 6.38
C ALA A 349 -5.61 17.21 7.05
N ASP A 350 -4.49 17.15 7.77
CA ASP A 350 -3.88 18.31 8.43
C ASP A 350 -3.49 19.42 7.44
N ARG A 351 -2.90 19.06 6.28
CA ARG A 351 -2.58 20.00 5.21
C ARG A 351 -3.82 20.52 4.48
N ALA A 352 -4.85 19.69 4.32
CA ALA A 352 -6.12 20.13 3.71
C ALA A 352 -6.79 21.24 4.53
N LYS A 353 -6.73 21.17 5.87
CA LYS A 353 -7.27 22.18 6.80
C LYS A 353 -6.72 23.59 6.58
N GLN A 354 -5.50 23.70 6.06
CA GLN A 354 -4.80 24.96 5.84
C GLN A 354 -5.26 25.70 4.56
N ILE A 355 -6.06 25.04 3.72
CA ILE A 355 -6.53 25.57 2.44
C ILE A 355 -7.67 26.57 2.67
N LYS A 356 -7.57 27.73 2.03
CA LYS A 356 -8.63 28.73 1.98
C LYS A 356 -9.37 28.74 0.64
N THR A 357 -10.70 28.69 0.70
CA THR A 357 -11.59 28.86 -0.47
C THR A 357 -12.19 30.27 -0.49
N LYS A 358 -12.85 30.63 -1.59
CA LYS A 358 -13.51 31.93 -1.78
C LYS A 358 -14.93 31.70 -2.28
N ALA A 359 -15.79 31.22 -1.38
CA ALA A 359 -17.19 30.99 -1.65
C ALA A 359 -17.95 32.30 -1.90
N VAL A 360 -18.84 32.28 -2.88
CA VAL A 360 -19.71 33.40 -3.29
C VAL A 360 -21.09 32.82 -3.60
N VAL A 361 -22.15 33.54 -3.23
CA VAL A 361 -23.52 33.18 -3.60
C VAL A 361 -23.64 33.23 -5.12
N ASN A 362 -24.22 32.21 -5.76
CA ASN A 362 -24.50 32.23 -7.20
C ASN A 362 -25.92 32.78 -7.44
N GLU A 363 -25.99 34.05 -7.78
CA GLU A 363 -27.20 34.80 -8.17
C GLU A 363 -27.06 35.18 -9.66
N ASP A 364 -28.16 35.55 -10.35
CA ASP A 364 -28.04 35.95 -11.75
C ASP A 364 -27.23 37.27 -11.90
N PRO A 365 -26.30 37.37 -12.88
CA PRO A 365 -25.52 38.59 -13.09
C PRO A 365 -26.36 39.85 -13.35
N THR A 366 -27.53 39.70 -13.96
CA THR A 366 -28.47 40.79 -14.24
C THR A 366 -28.99 41.38 -12.93
N GLU A 367 -29.22 40.54 -11.93
CA GLU A 367 -29.83 40.92 -10.67
C GLU A 367 -28.84 41.32 -9.60
N LYS A 368 -27.64 40.75 -9.62
CA LYS A 368 -26.54 41.34 -8.87
C LYS A 368 -26.37 42.79 -9.30
N LEU A 369 -26.42 43.08 -10.61
CA LEU A 369 -26.39 44.44 -11.12
C LEU A 369 -27.61 45.25 -10.66
N ILE A 370 -28.85 44.73 -10.76
CA ILE A 370 -30.06 45.44 -10.30
C ILE A 370 -30.01 45.73 -8.79
N ARG A 371 -29.63 44.78 -7.93
CA ARG A 371 -29.51 44.99 -6.48
C ARG A 371 -28.38 45.96 -6.14
N ASP A 372 -27.21 45.79 -6.74
CA ASP A 372 -26.09 46.72 -6.53
C ASP A 372 -26.51 48.15 -6.93
N LEU A 373 -27.23 48.32 -8.05
CA LEU A 373 -27.81 49.60 -8.51
C LEU A 373 -28.97 50.10 -7.64
N GLN A 374 -29.80 49.23 -7.06
CA GLN A 374 -30.88 49.63 -6.13
C GLN A 374 -30.31 50.10 -4.80
N GLU A 375 -29.33 49.38 -4.24
CA GLU A 375 -28.55 49.80 -3.08
C GLU A 375 -27.80 51.12 -3.33
N GLU A 376 -27.27 51.33 -4.54
CA GLU A 376 -26.62 52.58 -4.94
C GLU A 376 -27.64 53.72 -5.11
N ASN A 377 -28.80 53.46 -5.70
CA ASN A 377 -29.91 54.41 -5.79
C ASN A 377 -30.49 54.80 -4.42
N GLU A 378 -30.63 53.86 -3.48
CA GLU A 378 -31.07 54.18 -2.11
C GLU A 378 -30.01 54.98 -1.36
N LYS A 379 -28.72 54.65 -1.51
CA LYS A 379 -27.62 55.47 -0.97
C LYS A 379 -27.62 56.88 -1.57
N LEU A 380 -27.76 57.02 -2.89
CA LEU A 380 -27.82 58.31 -3.57
C LEU A 380 -29.04 59.13 -3.15
N LYS A 381 -30.23 58.51 -3.05
CA LYS A 381 -31.45 59.15 -2.52
C LYS A 381 -31.28 59.55 -1.05
N ALA A 382 -30.61 58.74 -0.23
CA ALA A 382 -30.30 59.07 1.15
C ALA A 382 -29.31 60.23 1.27
N LEU A 383 -28.26 60.30 0.43
CA LEU A 383 -27.34 61.44 0.36
C LEU A 383 -28.08 62.73 -0.07
N LEU A 384 -28.90 62.65 -1.12
CA LEU A 384 -29.72 63.77 -1.59
C LEU A 384 -30.70 64.25 -0.51
N ALA A 385 -31.32 63.33 0.23
CA ALA A 385 -32.21 63.64 1.36
C ALA A 385 -31.47 64.17 2.60
N SER A 386 -30.19 63.81 2.81
CA SER A 386 -29.36 64.37 3.89
C SER A 386 -28.80 65.75 3.57
N GLY A 387 -28.94 66.23 2.33
CA GLY A 387 -28.60 67.60 1.91
C GLY A 387 -27.11 67.91 1.74
N ASP A 388 -26.23 66.95 2.01
CA ASP A 388 -24.77 67.13 1.98
C ASP A 388 -24.24 66.92 0.55
N ARG A 389 -23.80 68.00 -0.11
CA ARG A 389 -23.25 67.94 -1.47
C ARG A 389 -21.78 67.50 -1.41
N PRO A 390 -21.34 66.48 -2.16
CA PRO A 390 -19.92 66.14 -2.22
C PRO A 390 -19.11 67.29 -2.83
N GLU A 391 -18.11 67.81 -2.09
CA GLU A 391 -17.29 68.98 -2.45
C GLU A 391 -16.45 68.85 -3.74
N LYS A 392 -16.57 67.75 -4.49
CA LYS A 392 -15.74 67.45 -5.68
C LYS A 392 -16.40 67.81 -7.01
N MET A 393 -16.87 69.04 -7.13
CA MET A 393 -17.10 69.72 -8.42
C MET A 393 -16.98 71.24 -8.25
N LYS A 394 -15.77 71.70 -7.89
CA LYS A 394 -15.37 73.11 -7.81
C LYS A 394 -13.89 73.27 -8.19
N SER A 395 -13.61 73.29 -9.49
CA SER A 395 -12.35 73.74 -10.11
C SER A 395 -12.52 73.69 -11.63
N GLU A 396 -12.02 74.71 -12.34
CA GLU A 396 -11.93 74.77 -13.82
C GLU A 396 -13.32 74.85 -14.51
N ASN A 397 -13.76 75.97 -15.12
CA ASN A 397 -13.06 77.21 -15.48
C ASN A 397 -13.80 78.49 -15.03
N GLU A 398 -13.04 79.58 -14.94
CA GLU A 398 -13.50 80.96 -14.88
C GLU A 398 -13.31 81.61 -16.27
N ASP A 399 -14.06 82.70 -16.51
CA ASP A 399 -13.85 83.81 -17.46
C ASP A 399 -13.59 83.53 -18.97
N ASP A 400 -14.50 84.00 -19.83
CA ASP A 400 -14.25 85.16 -20.74
C ASP A 400 -15.58 85.66 -21.37
N ASP A 401 -15.57 86.90 -21.88
CA ASP A 401 -16.73 87.78 -22.10
C ASP A 401 -17.47 87.70 -23.49
N ASP A 402 -18.62 88.41 -23.52
CA ASP A 402 -19.27 89.16 -24.63
C ASP A 402 -20.06 88.52 -25.82
N ASP A 403 -21.21 89.18 -26.05
CA ASP A 403 -21.98 89.50 -27.27
C ASP A 403 -22.61 88.46 -28.24
N ASP A 404 -23.94 88.60 -28.33
CA ASP A 404 -24.86 88.64 -29.49
C ASP A 404 -25.11 87.46 -30.48
N ASP A 405 -26.40 87.45 -30.88
CA ASP A 405 -27.07 86.95 -32.11
C ASP A 405 -27.27 85.46 -32.45
N GLU A 406 -28.56 85.19 -32.72
CA GLU A 406 -29.19 84.29 -33.73
C GLU A 406 -28.98 82.74 -33.73
N ASP A 407 -30.09 82.06 -33.41
CA ASP A 407 -30.75 81.00 -34.22
C ASP A 407 -30.61 79.46 -33.96
N GLU A 408 -31.70 78.80 -34.37
CA GLU A 408 -31.98 77.36 -34.65
C GLU A 408 -31.99 76.29 -33.52
N ASP A 409 -33.19 76.10 -32.94
CA ASP A 409 -33.91 74.81 -32.78
C ASP A 409 -33.10 73.50 -32.49
N GLU A 410 -32.96 73.14 -31.21
CA GLU A 410 -32.99 71.72 -30.80
C GLU A 410 -33.97 71.48 -29.63
N LYS A 411 -34.96 70.60 -29.86
CA LYS A 411 -36.01 70.30 -28.87
C LYS A 411 -35.52 69.34 -27.79
N GLY A 412 -34.97 69.90 -26.71
CA GLY A 412 -34.79 69.18 -25.46
C GLY A 412 -36.11 68.60 -24.95
N LEU A 413 -36.18 67.28 -24.85
CA LEU A 413 -37.31 66.56 -24.24
C LEU A 413 -37.45 66.97 -22.77
N SER A 414 -38.69 67.11 -22.30
CA SER A 414 -38.95 67.40 -20.89
C SER A 414 -38.55 66.24 -19.98
N GLU A 415 -38.26 66.52 -18.70
CA GLU A 415 -37.94 65.47 -17.71
C GLU A 415 -39.07 64.43 -17.58
N GLU A 416 -40.32 64.85 -17.80
CA GLU A 416 -41.49 63.97 -17.79
C GLU A 416 -41.54 63.04 -19.01
N GLU A 417 -41.21 63.51 -20.21
CA GLU A 417 -41.10 62.68 -21.42
C GLU A 417 -39.92 61.70 -21.33
N ILE A 418 -38.78 62.14 -20.79
CA ILE A 418 -37.61 61.27 -20.55
C ILE A 418 -37.98 60.16 -19.55
N LYS A 419 -38.67 60.50 -18.46
CA LYS A 419 -39.14 59.54 -17.45
C LYS A 419 -40.17 58.56 -18.02
N ALA A 420 -41.16 59.03 -18.77
CA ALA A 420 -42.18 58.18 -19.39
C ALA A 420 -41.56 57.16 -20.37
N ARG A 421 -40.57 57.60 -21.16
CA ARG A 421 -39.84 56.74 -22.11
C ARG A 421 -39.00 55.66 -21.40
N ILE A 422 -38.41 55.98 -20.25
CA ILE A 422 -37.71 55.00 -19.40
C ILE A 422 -38.70 54.00 -18.76
N GLU A 423 -39.87 54.46 -18.31
CA GLU A 423 -40.93 53.58 -17.78
C GLU A 423 -41.49 52.64 -18.86
N GLU A 424 -41.65 53.10 -20.11
CA GLU A 424 -42.05 52.27 -21.26
C GLU A 424 -40.98 51.22 -21.62
N GLU A 425 -39.71 51.61 -21.71
CA GLU A 425 -38.60 50.67 -22.00
C GLU A 425 -38.45 49.61 -20.89
N LEU A 426 -38.63 50.00 -19.62
CA LEU A 426 -38.63 49.09 -18.48
C LEU A 426 -39.81 48.11 -18.55
N ALA A 427 -41.02 48.59 -18.86
CA ALA A 427 -42.21 47.75 -18.99
C ALA A 427 -42.09 46.73 -20.14
N ALA A 428 -41.59 47.15 -21.31
CA ALA A 428 -41.34 46.27 -22.44
C ALA A 428 -40.33 45.16 -22.08
N ARG A 429 -39.26 45.50 -21.35
CA ARG A 429 -38.24 44.56 -20.88
C ARG A 429 -38.78 43.58 -19.84
N MET A 430 -39.68 44.01 -18.95
CA MET A 430 -40.36 43.08 -18.02
C MET A 430 -41.30 42.12 -18.75
N ALA A 431 -42.01 42.57 -19.79
CA ALA A 431 -42.86 41.70 -20.60
C ALA A 431 -42.06 40.65 -21.41
N GLU A 432 -40.87 41.00 -21.92
CA GLU A 432 -39.97 40.03 -22.53
C GLU A 432 -39.45 39.00 -21.50
N ASN A 433 -39.03 39.46 -20.31
CA ASN A 433 -38.64 38.58 -19.21
C ASN A 433 -39.77 37.59 -18.85
N GLU A 434 -41.01 38.07 -18.65
CA GLU A 434 -42.16 37.22 -18.29
C GLU A 434 -42.45 36.15 -19.37
N ARG A 435 -42.16 36.42 -20.64
CA ARG A 435 -42.26 35.40 -21.70
C ARG A 435 -41.13 34.38 -21.61
N MET A 436 -39.89 34.81 -21.38
CA MET A 436 -38.75 33.91 -21.18
C MET A 436 -38.95 32.99 -19.96
N VAL A 437 -39.56 33.50 -18.89
CA VAL A 437 -39.95 32.73 -17.69
C VAL A 437 -40.89 31.58 -18.04
N LYS A 438 -42.02 31.86 -18.68
CA LYS A 438 -43.01 30.83 -19.07
C LYS A 438 -42.41 29.82 -20.06
N GLU A 439 -41.55 30.30 -20.95
CA GLU A 439 -40.75 29.46 -21.85
C GLU A 439 -39.71 28.59 -21.12
N MET A 440 -39.30 28.91 -19.89
CA MET A 440 -38.41 28.08 -19.05
C MET A 440 -39.19 27.14 -18.13
N GLU A 441 -40.29 27.60 -17.53
CA GLU A 441 -41.22 26.81 -16.71
C GLU A 441 -41.74 25.59 -17.50
N ALA A 442 -42.30 25.82 -18.69
CA ALA A 442 -42.80 24.73 -19.54
C ALA A 442 -41.69 23.72 -19.94
N LYS A 443 -40.46 24.20 -20.16
CA LYS A 443 -39.27 23.37 -20.45
C LYS A 443 -38.69 22.68 -19.21
N TRP A 444 -39.19 22.99 -18.00
CA TRP A 444 -38.92 22.24 -16.78
C TRP A 444 -40.00 21.17 -16.57
N GLU A 445 -41.27 21.54 -16.69
CA GLU A 445 -42.40 20.60 -16.60
C GLU A 445 -42.29 19.45 -17.62
N GLU A 446 -41.91 19.74 -18.87
CA GLU A 446 -41.65 18.72 -19.91
C GLU A 446 -40.57 17.70 -19.47
N LYS A 447 -39.47 18.18 -18.86
CA LYS A 447 -38.38 17.31 -18.37
C LYS A 447 -38.79 16.53 -17.14
N LEU A 448 -39.58 17.13 -16.25
CA LEU A 448 -40.06 16.49 -15.04
C LEU A 448 -41.04 15.36 -15.41
N ALA A 449 -42.01 15.62 -16.29
CA ALA A 449 -42.93 14.61 -16.80
C ALA A 449 -42.22 13.47 -17.55
N ALA A 450 -41.19 13.79 -18.35
CA ALA A 450 -40.36 12.79 -19.01
C ALA A 450 -39.59 11.92 -17.98
N ALA A 451 -39.03 12.53 -16.94
CA ALA A 451 -38.35 11.82 -15.85
C ALA A 451 -39.33 10.98 -15.00
N GLU A 452 -40.55 11.46 -14.76
CA GLU A 452 -41.60 10.71 -14.06
C GLU A 452 -42.05 9.47 -14.84
N GLN A 453 -42.27 9.60 -16.15
CA GLN A 453 -42.64 8.47 -17.01
C GLN A 453 -41.51 7.43 -17.04
N GLU A 454 -40.26 7.86 -17.20
CA GLU A 454 -39.07 6.98 -17.14
C GLU A 454 -38.94 6.29 -15.78
N ASN A 455 -39.14 7.02 -14.68
CA ASN A 455 -39.07 6.46 -13.32
C ASN A 455 -40.19 5.45 -13.06
N LYS A 456 -41.42 5.72 -13.53
CA LYS A 456 -42.56 4.80 -13.38
C LYS A 456 -42.36 3.50 -14.17
N GLU A 457 -41.89 3.58 -15.42
CA GLU A 457 -41.56 2.40 -16.22
C GLU A 457 -40.43 1.57 -15.57
N LYS A 458 -39.46 2.24 -14.93
CA LYS A 458 -38.42 1.60 -14.11
C LYS A 458 -38.98 0.95 -12.84
N ASP A 459 -39.86 1.63 -12.09
CA ASP A 459 -40.50 1.14 -10.86
C ASP A 459 -41.30 -0.14 -11.12
N ASP A 460 -42.19 -0.13 -12.12
CA ASP A 460 -43.02 -1.28 -12.48
C ASP A 460 -42.15 -2.48 -12.89
N ALA A 461 -41.06 -2.22 -13.63
CA ALA A 461 -40.10 -3.25 -14.04
C ALA A 461 -39.22 -3.79 -12.89
N GLU A 462 -38.87 -2.97 -11.90
CA GLU A 462 -38.12 -3.37 -10.70
C GLU A 462 -39.01 -4.15 -9.74
N GLN A 463 -40.22 -3.66 -9.45
CA GLN A 463 -41.18 -4.35 -8.60
C GLN A 463 -41.62 -5.69 -9.21
N ALA A 464 -41.73 -5.78 -10.54
CA ALA A 464 -41.87 -7.06 -11.24
C ALA A 464 -40.69 -8.00 -10.96
N LYS A 465 -39.43 -7.55 -11.18
CA LYS A 465 -38.22 -8.35 -10.92
C LYS A 465 -38.10 -8.78 -9.45
N LYS A 466 -38.48 -7.93 -8.50
CA LYS A 466 -38.50 -8.21 -7.06
C LYS A 466 -39.50 -9.32 -6.73
N ASN A 467 -40.69 -9.29 -7.35
CA ASN A 467 -41.69 -10.35 -7.25
C ASN A 467 -41.26 -11.66 -7.94
N GLU A 468 -40.50 -11.59 -9.04
CA GLU A 468 -39.91 -12.77 -9.69
C GLU A 468 -38.77 -13.38 -8.86
N LYS A 469 -37.94 -12.56 -8.21
CA LYS A 469 -36.84 -12.99 -7.32
C LYS A 469 -37.34 -13.85 -6.14
N LEU A 470 -38.59 -13.66 -5.71
CA LEU A 470 -39.26 -14.47 -4.68
C LEU A 470 -39.81 -15.80 -5.20
N LYS A 471 -40.02 -15.94 -6.52
CA LYS A 471 -40.60 -17.12 -7.17
C LYS A 471 -39.56 -18.03 -7.83
N HIS A 472 -38.50 -17.45 -8.39
CA HIS A 472 -37.47 -18.17 -9.15
C HIS A 472 -36.16 -18.27 -8.37
N CYS A 473 -35.47 -19.40 -8.53
CA CYS A 473 -34.06 -19.49 -8.15
C CYS A 473 -33.25 -18.51 -9.00
N HIS A 474 -32.18 -17.96 -8.44
CA HIS A 474 -31.42 -16.91 -9.08
C HIS A 474 -29.97 -16.86 -8.62
N LEU A 475 -29.09 -16.38 -9.48
CA LEU A 475 -27.73 -16.00 -9.10
C LEU A 475 -27.71 -14.53 -8.72
N TYR A 476 -26.96 -14.16 -7.68
CA TYR A 476 -26.62 -12.76 -7.38
C TYR A 476 -25.11 -12.61 -7.17
N ASN A 477 -24.49 -11.52 -7.63
CA ASN A 477 -23.04 -11.39 -7.61
C ASN A 477 -22.48 -11.09 -6.20
N LEU A 478 -21.24 -11.53 -5.92
CA LEU A 478 -20.43 -11.03 -4.80
C LEU A 478 -19.36 -10.07 -5.33
N ASN A 479 -19.00 -9.07 -4.53
CA ASN A 479 -17.96 -8.10 -4.86
C ASN A 479 -17.13 -7.75 -3.61
N PRO A 480 -15.82 -7.43 -3.73
CA PRO A 480 -15.02 -6.92 -2.61
C PRO A 480 -15.61 -5.68 -1.93
N ASP A 481 -16.39 -4.89 -2.67
CA ASP A 481 -17.18 -3.77 -2.17
C ASP A 481 -18.61 -4.25 -1.84
N PRO A 482 -19.05 -4.20 -0.57
CA PRO A 482 -20.42 -4.58 -0.19
C PRO A 482 -21.50 -3.80 -0.93
N MET A 483 -21.25 -2.56 -1.37
CA MET A 483 -22.22 -1.76 -2.15
C MET A 483 -22.55 -2.38 -3.52
N LEU A 484 -21.62 -3.15 -4.07
CA LEU A 484 -21.71 -3.73 -5.41
C LEU A 484 -22.13 -5.20 -5.36
N THR A 485 -22.32 -5.77 -4.17
CA THR A 485 -22.82 -7.14 -3.97
C THR A 485 -24.33 -7.20 -4.17
N GLY A 486 -24.81 -8.14 -4.98
CA GLY A 486 -26.22 -8.36 -5.26
C GLY A 486 -26.85 -7.43 -6.32
N MET A 487 -26.10 -6.48 -6.88
CA MET A 487 -26.59 -5.53 -7.89
C MET A 487 -26.79 -6.16 -9.28
N ILE A 488 -26.08 -7.25 -9.58
CA ILE A 488 -26.28 -8.10 -10.75
C ILE A 488 -27.03 -9.35 -10.30
N ILE A 489 -28.21 -9.60 -10.89
CA ILE A 489 -29.07 -10.75 -10.60
C ILE A 489 -29.47 -11.43 -11.90
N HIS A 490 -29.24 -12.74 -12.00
CA HIS A 490 -29.68 -13.58 -13.12
C HIS A 490 -30.79 -14.52 -12.64
N LEU A 491 -32.02 -14.33 -13.15
CA LEU A 491 -33.19 -15.15 -12.78
C LEU A 491 -33.20 -16.45 -13.60
N LEU A 492 -33.28 -17.61 -12.93
CA LEU A 492 -33.29 -18.91 -13.58
C LEU A 492 -34.72 -19.30 -13.96
N LYS A 493 -35.24 -18.65 -15.01
CA LYS A 493 -36.62 -18.79 -15.50
C LYS A 493 -36.81 -20.02 -16.40
N GLU A 494 -35.80 -20.36 -17.18
CA GLU A 494 -35.85 -21.46 -18.14
C GLU A 494 -35.47 -22.77 -17.46
N ASP A 495 -35.86 -23.91 -18.05
CA ASP A 495 -35.43 -25.22 -17.55
C ASP A 495 -33.95 -25.50 -17.86
N ILE A 496 -33.36 -24.81 -18.85
CA ILE A 496 -31.93 -24.88 -19.21
C ILE A 496 -31.35 -23.47 -19.35
N ASN A 497 -30.76 -22.94 -18.28
CA ASN A 497 -30.20 -21.59 -18.25
C ASN A 497 -28.73 -21.65 -18.71
N THR A 498 -28.45 -21.30 -19.96
CA THR A 498 -27.09 -21.35 -20.54
C THR A 498 -26.21 -20.20 -20.04
N VAL A 499 -24.91 -20.46 -19.90
CA VAL A 499 -23.90 -19.49 -19.43
C VAL A 499 -22.76 -19.41 -20.46
N GLY A 500 -22.37 -18.20 -20.87
CA GLY A 500 -21.32 -18.03 -21.90
C GLY A 500 -21.06 -16.59 -22.30
N ARG A 501 -20.28 -16.39 -23.38
CA ARG A 501 -20.11 -15.07 -24.01
C ARG A 501 -21.27 -14.75 -24.95
N LYS A 502 -21.52 -13.44 -25.14
CA LYS A 502 -22.58 -12.87 -25.97
C LYS A 502 -22.72 -13.50 -27.36
N ASP A 503 -21.59 -13.90 -27.94
CA ASP A 503 -21.46 -14.53 -29.27
C ASP A 503 -22.40 -15.74 -29.49
N THR A 504 -22.83 -16.40 -28.41
CA THR A 504 -23.75 -17.56 -28.46
C THR A 504 -25.19 -17.26 -28.04
N ASN A 505 -25.50 -15.99 -27.71
CA ASN A 505 -26.75 -15.54 -27.08
C ASN A 505 -27.22 -16.42 -25.90
N PRO A 506 -26.38 -16.61 -24.85
CA PRO A 506 -26.73 -17.41 -23.69
C PRO A 506 -27.72 -16.66 -22.77
N VAL A 507 -28.49 -17.41 -21.97
CA VAL A 507 -29.42 -16.85 -20.96
C VAL A 507 -28.67 -15.99 -19.94
N ILE A 508 -27.44 -16.37 -19.60
CA ILE A 508 -26.52 -15.64 -18.72
C ILE A 508 -25.27 -15.25 -19.52
N GLU A 509 -25.30 -14.02 -20.05
CA GLU A 509 -24.18 -13.37 -20.72
C GLU A 509 -23.11 -12.92 -19.72
N LEU A 510 -21.94 -13.55 -19.77
CA LEU A 510 -20.75 -13.18 -19.01
C LEU A 510 -19.61 -12.83 -19.98
N SER A 511 -18.79 -11.83 -19.65
CA SER A 511 -17.60 -11.48 -20.43
C SER A 511 -16.37 -11.30 -19.53
N GLY A 512 -15.21 -11.74 -19.99
CA GLY A 512 -13.97 -11.71 -19.21
C GLY A 512 -13.11 -12.96 -19.36
N LEU A 513 -12.04 -13.01 -18.56
CA LEU A 513 -11.00 -14.04 -18.62
C LEU A 513 -11.50 -15.45 -18.25
N ASN A 514 -11.06 -16.43 -19.04
CA ASN A 514 -11.46 -17.85 -19.01
C ASN A 514 -12.99 -18.13 -19.08
N ILE A 515 -13.85 -17.12 -19.30
CA ILE A 515 -15.23 -17.33 -19.77
C ILE A 515 -15.18 -17.84 -21.21
N ARG A 516 -15.98 -18.86 -21.54
CA ARG A 516 -16.02 -19.49 -22.87
C ARG A 516 -17.25 -19.04 -23.66
N LEU A 517 -17.21 -19.22 -25.00
CA LEU A 517 -18.35 -18.96 -25.90
C LEU A 517 -19.63 -19.60 -25.35
N SER A 518 -19.62 -20.92 -25.17
CA SER A 518 -20.48 -21.63 -24.22
C SER A 518 -19.61 -22.14 -23.08
N HIS A 519 -19.96 -21.80 -21.84
CA HIS A 519 -19.17 -22.05 -20.63
C HIS A 519 -19.84 -23.08 -19.72
N GLY A 520 -21.17 -23.10 -19.65
CA GLY A 520 -21.92 -24.11 -18.92
C GLY A 520 -23.42 -23.91 -19.06
N LYS A 521 -24.18 -24.65 -18.25
CA LYS A 521 -25.63 -24.50 -18.09
C LYS A 521 -26.05 -24.83 -16.66
N ILE A 522 -27.10 -24.17 -16.19
CA ILE A 522 -27.82 -24.52 -14.96
C ILE A 522 -29.18 -25.09 -15.37
N GLU A 523 -29.32 -26.40 -15.22
CA GLU A 523 -30.52 -27.16 -15.59
C GLU A 523 -31.41 -27.37 -14.37
N LYS A 524 -32.71 -27.17 -14.55
CA LYS A 524 -33.74 -27.51 -13.58
C LYS A 524 -34.12 -28.99 -13.75
N ARG A 525 -34.40 -29.70 -12.67
CA ARG A 525 -34.87 -31.09 -12.71
C ARG A 525 -36.40 -31.18 -12.70
N ASP A 526 -36.90 -32.34 -13.12
CA ASP A 526 -38.33 -32.66 -13.24
C ASP A 526 -39.09 -32.58 -11.90
N ASP A 527 -38.37 -32.60 -10.77
CA ASP A 527 -38.92 -32.36 -9.42
C ASP A 527 -39.34 -30.89 -9.17
N GLY A 528 -39.00 -29.98 -10.10
CA GLY A 528 -39.32 -28.57 -10.06
C GLY A 528 -38.52 -27.74 -9.04
N ALA A 529 -37.68 -28.37 -8.21
CA ALA A 529 -37.05 -27.76 -7.04
C ALA A 529 -35.51 -27.89 -7.01
N THR A 530 -34.97 -28.91 -7.68
CA THR A 530 -33.53 -29.16 -7.81
C THR A 530 -32.96 -28.47 -9.05
N TYR A 531 -31.86 -27.75 -8.86
CA TYR A 531 -31.08 -27.14 -9.93
C TYR A 531 -29.68 -27.74 -9.97
N VAL A 532 -29.11 -27.87 -11.17
CA VAL A 532 -27.89 -28.62 -11.44
C VAL A 532 -26.99 -27.83 -12.37
N LEU A 533 -25.77 -27.51 -11.92
CA LEU A 533 -24.74 -26.86 -12.71
C LEU A 533 -23.90 -27.88 -13.47
N LYS A 534 -23.72 -27.65 -14.77
CA LYS A 534 -22.90 -28.47 -15.66
C LYS A 534 -21.98 -27.60 -16.50
N GLY A 535 -20.67 -27.76 -16.32
CA GLY A 535 -19.67 -27.08 -17.13
C GLY A 535 -19.53 -27.71 -18.51
N VAL A 536 -19.09 -26.92 -19.49
CA VAL A 536 -18.50 -27.45 -20.73
C VAL A 536 -17.10 -28.01 -20.41
N GLU A 537 -16.60 -28.94 -21.23
CA GLU A 537 -15.22 -29.43 -21.09
C GLU A 537 -14.22 -28.24 -21.11
N ASP A 538 -13.25 -28.26 -20.19
CA ASP A 538 -12.33 -27.15 -19.91
C ASP A 538 -12.97 -25.79 -19.51
N ALA A 539 -14.22 -25.75 -19.05
CA ALA A 539 -14.79 -24.55 -18.43
C ALA A 539 -14.21 -24.36 -17.02
N ARG A 540 -13.65 -23.16 -16.74
CA ARG A 540 -13.19 -22.82 -15.40
C ARG A 540 -14.39 -22.44 -14.53
N ILE A 541 -14.90 -23.42 -13.78
CA ILE A 541 -16.00 -23.26 -12.82
C ILE A 541 -15.53 -23.76 -11.46
N LEU A 542 -15.68 -22.96 -10.40
CA LEU A 542 -15.57 -23.41 -9.00
C LEU A 542 -16.95 -23.38 -8.33
N VAL A 543 -17.21 -24.34 -7.44
CA VAL A 543 -18.37 -24.32 -6.52
C VAL A 543 -17.84 -24.47 -5.10
N ASN A 544 -18.14 -23.51 -4.22
CA ASN A 544 -17.66 -23.47 -2.83
C ASN A 544 -16.12 -23.60 -2.73
N GLY A 545 -15.42 -23.01 -3.69
CA GLY A 545 -13.96 -23.08 -3.84
C GLY A 545 -13.42 -24.32 -4.58
N GLU A 546 -14.20 -25.40 -4.70
CA GLU A 546 -13.77 -26.64 -5.37
C GLU A 546 -13.96 -26.60 -6.90
N PRO A 547 -13.02 -27.12 -7.71
CA PRO A 547 -13.19 -27.22 -9.17
C PRO A 547 -14.35 -28.14 -9.58
N SER A 548 -15.25 -27.63 -10.42
CA SER A 548 -16.40 -28.39 -10.91
C SER A 548 -15.95 -29.54 -11.82
N THR A 549 -16.22 -30.77 -11.40
CA THR A 549 -15.87 -31.99 -12.13
C THR A 549 -17.13 -32.73 -12.57
N GLY A 550 -17.67 -32.32 -13.73
CA GLY A 550 -18.86 -32.90 -14.32
C GLY A 550 -20.14 -32.14 -13.97
N GLU A 551 -20.96 -32.72 -13.10
CA GLU A 551 -22.34 -32.28 -12.84
C GLU A 551 -22.57 -32.13 -11.33
N ILE A 552 -23.03 -30.95 -10.89
CA ILE A 552 -23.15 -30.59 -9.46
C ILE A 552 -24.57 -30.10 -9.15
N GLN A 553 -25.22 -30.73 -8.17
CA GLN A 553 -26.49 -30.25 -7.61
C GLN A 553 -26.26 -29.01 -6.74
N LEU A 554 -27.00 -27.93 -7.01
CA LEU A 554 -26.87 -26.65 -6.30
C LEU A 554 -27.80 -26.57 -5.07
N GLN A 555 -27.27 -26.02 -3.97
CA GLN A 555 -27.98 -25.72 -2.74
C GLN A 555 -27.98 -24.22 -2.47
N HIS A 556 -28.99 -23.73 -1.75
CA HIS A 556 -29.07 -22.33 -1.35
C HIS A 556 -27.79 -21.89 -0.63
N ASN A 557 -27.30 -20.72 -1.03
CA ASN A 557 -26.06 -20.08 -0.61
C ASN A 557 -24.77 -20.68 -1.20
N ASP A 558 -24.82 -21.62 -2.16
CA ASP A 558 -23.62 -22.06 -2.89
C ASP A 558 -22.92 -20.91 -3.63
N ARG A 559 -21.59 -20.81 -3.45
CA ARG A 559 -20.71 -19.83 -4.10
C ARG A 559 -20.25 -20.41 -5.44
N ILE A 560 -20.66 -19.82 -6.56
CA ILE A 560 -20.30 -20.27 -7.90
C ILE A 560 -19.38 -19.23 -8.54
N MET A 561 -18.19 -19.64 -8.97
CA MET A 561 -17.22 -18.78 -9.66
C MET A 561 -17.05 -19.25 -11.11
N PHE A 562 -17.41 -18.39 -12.07
CA PHE A 562 -17.16 -18.60 -13.49
C PHE A 562 -15.90 -17.83 -13.94
N GLY A 563 -15.06 -18.44 -14.77
CA GLY A 563 -13.83 -17.81 -15.27
C GLY A 563 -12.87 -17.42 -14.14
N THR A 564 -12.44 -16.16 -14.10
CA THR A 564 -11.59 -15.61 -13.02
C THR A 564 -12.19 -14.45 -12.23
N SER A 565 -13.30 -13.85 -12.66
CA SER A 565 -13.89 -12.64 -12.03
C SER A 565 -15.40 -12.73 -11.74
N HIS A 566 -16.11 -13.74 -12.25
CA HIS A 566 -17.56 -13.84 -12.15
C HIS A 566 -17.99 -14.70 -10.95
N LEU A 567 -17.93 -14.12 -9.76
CA LEU A 567 -18.33 -14.75 -8.50
C LEU A 567 -19.79 -14.42 -8.15
N TYR A 568 -20.61 -15.46 -7.98
CA TYR A 568 -22.04 -15.39 -7.68
C TYR A 568 -22.42 -16.30 -6.50
N VAL A 569 -23.59 -16.06 -5.91
CA VAL A 569 -24.26 -16.96 -4.96
C VAL A 569 -25.53 -17.49 -5.60
N PHE A 570 -25.78 -18.79 -5.50
CA PHE A 570 -27.05 -19.41 -5.88
C PHE A 570 -28.09 -19.28 -4.75
N SER A 571 -29.21 -18.65 -5.09
CA SER A 571 -30.32 -18.40 -4.18
C SER A 571 -31.54 -19.22 -4.59
N ASN A 572 -32.05 -20.04 -3.66
CA ASN A 572 -33.26 -20.85 -3.84
C ASN A 572 -34.30 -20.41 -2.80
N PRO A 573 -35.32 -19.61 -3.19
CA PRO A 573 -36.31 -19.08 -2.25
C PRO A 573 -37.04 -20.16 -1.43
N THR A 574 -37.34 -21.31 -2.03
CA THR A 574 -38.04 -22.42 -1.36
C THR A 574 -37.19 -23.07 -0.27
N GLN A 575 -35.88 -23.24 -0.51
CA GLN A 575 -34.94 -23.71 0.52
C GLN A 575 -34.72 -22.62 1.59
N ALA A 576 -34.64 -21.35 1.20
CA ALA A 576 -34.50 -20.21 2.13
C ALA A 576 -35.69 -20.08 3.09
N MET A 577 -36.92 -20.34 2.64
CA MET A 577 -38.11 -20.36 3.49
C MET A 577 -38.05 -21.50 4.51
N LYS A 578 -37.76 -22.73 4.07
CA LYS A 578 -37.64 -23.90 4.96
C LYS A 578 -36.61 -23.71 6.07
N LEU A 579 -35.44 -23.13 5.76
CA LEU A 579 -34.41 -22.86 6.76
C LEU A 579 -34.88 -21.85 7.83
N LYS A 580 -35.72 -20.87 7.46
CA LYS A 580 -36.35 -19.94 8.42
C LYS A 580 -37.43 -20.60 9.26
N GLU A 581 -38.25 -21.48 8.65
CA GLU A 581 -39.26 -22.30 9.36
C GLU A 581 -38.60 -23.25 10.39
N GLU A 582 -37.42 -23.80 10.06
CA GLU A 582 -36.56 -24.58 10.96
C GLU A 582 -35.85 -23.73 12.05
N GLY A 583 -36.10 -22.42 12.12
CA GLY A 583 -35.51 -21.50 13.10
C GLY A 583 -34.01 -21.24 12.91
N LYS A 584 -33.42 -21.66 11.79
CA LYS A 584 -31.99 -21.42 11.50
C LYS A 584 -31.81 -19.98 11.05
N GLN A 585 -30.85 -19.27 11.64
CA GLN A 585 -30.50 -17.93 11.18
C GLN A 585 -29.95 -18.01 9.74
N PRO A 586 -30.35 -17.09 8.84
CA PRO A 586 -29.82 -17.05 7.48
C PRO A 586 -28.34 -16.67 7.53
N VAL A 587 -27.49 -17.54 6.98
CA VAL A 587 -26.05 -17.27 6.85
C VAL A 587 -25.85 -16.20 5.76
N GLU A 588 -25.33 -15.05 6.15
CA GLU A 588 -24.96 -13.97 5.22
C GLU A 588 -23.66 -14.35 4.50
N VAL A 589 -23.75 -14.59 3.19
CA VAL A 589 -22.59 -14.95 2.36
C VAL A 589 -21.82 -13.69 1.96
N THR A 590 -20.57 -13.58 2.39
CA THR A 590 -19.69 -12.45 2.04
C THR A 590 -18.63 -12.84 1.00
N TYR A 591 -18.03 -11.84 0.36
CA TYR A 591 -16.92 -12.04 -0.58
C TYR A 591 -15.70 -12.68 0.09
N GLU A 592 -15.35 -12.29 1.32
CA GLU A 592 -14.22 -12.84 2.07
C GLU A 592 -14.43 -14.31 2.42
N MET A 593 -15.67 -14.73 2.69
CA MET A 593 -15.99 -16.14 2.92
C MET A 593 -15.68 -16.98 1.67
N ALA A 594 -16.15 -16.53 0.50
CA ALA A 594 -15.86 -17.17 -0.77
C ALA A 594 -14.35 -17.21 -1.09
N GLN A 595 -13.61 -16.11 -0.84
CA GLN A 595 -12.17 -16.09 -1.07
C GLN A 595 -11.39 -17.01 -0.11
N LYS A 596 -11.79 -17.09 1.17
CA LYS A 596 -11.22 -18.06 2.13
C LYS A 596 -11.42 -19.50 1.67
N GLU A 597 -12.57 -19.83 1.09
CA GLU A 597 -12.86 -21.16 0.51
C GLU A 597 -12.01 -21.45 -0.74
N ILE A 598 -11.98 -20.52 -1.70
CA ILE A 598 -11.17 -20.64 -2.92
C ILE A 598 -9.69 -20.82 -2.58
N ALA A 599 -9.13 -19.99 -1.69
CA ALA A 599 -7.72 -20.07 -1.32
C ALA A 599 -7.36 -21.39 -0.61
N LYS A 600 -8.25 -21.90 0.25
CA LYS A 600 -8.09 -23.20 0.93
C LYS A 600 -8.06 -24.36 -0.08
N ASN A 601 -9.01 -24.36 -1.02
CA ASN A 601 -9.24 -25.49 -1.92
C ASN A 601 -8.36 -25.43 -3.19
N SER A 602 -7.79 -24.26 -3.52
CA SER A 602 -6.81 -24.08 -4.62
C SER A 602 -5.46 -24.80 -4.41
N GLY A 603 -5.33 -25.64 -3.38
CA GLY A 603 -4.13 -26.43 -3.14
C GLY A 603 -2.91 -25.59 -2.80
N VAL A 604 -3.08 -24.47 -2.06
CA VAL A 604 -2.00 -23.64 -1.53
C VAL A 604 -1.28 -24.37 -0.38
N ASN A 605 -0.67 -25.50 -0.73
CA ASN A 605 0.37 -26.14 0.06
C ASN A 605 1.60 -25.24 0.03
N VAL A 606 1.60 -24.26 0.93
CA VAL A 606 2.80 -23.55 1.37
C VAL A 606 3.83 -24.62 1.73
N GLN A 607 4.90 -24.75 0.94
CA GLN A 607 6.04 -25.61 1.27
C GLN A 607 6.92 -24.97 2.34
N THR A 608 6.31 -24.66 3.49
CA THR A 608 7.01 -24.61 4.77
C THR A 608 7.61 -25.99 5.00
N ASN A 609 8.94 -26.08 5.05
CA ASN A 609 9.66 -27.33 5.34
C ASN A 609 9.54 -27.78 6.81
N SER A 610 8.49 -27.38 7.51
CA SER A 610 8.12 -27.76 8.87
C SER A 610 6.93 -28.71 8.82
N ASN A 611 7.18 -30.00 9.02
CA ASN A 611 6.13 -31.01 9.19
C ASN A 611 5.44 -30.84 10.55
N SER A 612 4.53 -29.87 10.65
CA SER A 612 3.79 -29.55 11.87
C SER A 612 2.33 -29.25 11.56
N GLU A 613 1.56 -30.31 11.25
CA GLU A 613 0.09 -30.27 11.27
C GLU A 613 -0.40 -30.22 12.72
N SER A 614 -0.29 -29.05 13.34
CA SER A 614 -0.77 -28.77 14.70
C SER A 614 -1.27 -27.33 14.75
N THR A 615 -2.58 -27.15 14.87
CA THR A 615 -3.25 -25.84 14.73
C THR A 615 -2.94 -24.88 15.89
N ASP A 616 -2.52 -25.40 17.04
CA ASP A 616 -2.12 -24.64 18.22
C ASP A 616 -0.61 -24.34 18.19
N GLY A 617 -0.23 -23.18 17.63
CA GLY A 617 1.17 -22.71 17.67
C GLY A 617 1.62 -21.79 16.53
N GLU A 618 0.78 -21.53 15.53
CA GLU A 618 1.15 -20.69 14.37
C GLU A 618 1.55 -19.27 14.80
N SER A 619 2.72 -18.82 14.35
CA SER A 619 3.22 -17.48 14.68
C SER A 619 2.40 -16.40 13.97
N LEU A 620 2.41 -15.17 14.52
CA LEU A 620 1.75 -14.03 13.90
C LEU A 620 2.26 -13.80 12.45
N GLU A 621 3.55 -13.97 12.20
CA GLU A 621 4.15 -13.86 10.87
C GLU A 621 3.62 -14.89 9.88
N GLU A 622 3.37 -16.14 10.32
CA GLU A 622 2.87 -17.20 9.44
C GLU A 622 1.38 -17.03 9.15
N ARG A 623 0.61 -16.53 10.12
CA ARG A 623 -0.79 -16.13 9.90
C ARG A 623 -0.90 -14.96 8.90
N LEU A 624 -0.05 -13.94 9.05
CA LEU A 624 0.06 -12.82 8.11
C LEU A 624 0.44 -13.30 6.70
N LEU A 625 1.41 -14.20 6.57
CA LEU A 625 1.87 -14.71 5.28
C LEU A 625 0.79 -15.54 4.56
N LYS A 626 0.02 -16.36 5.30
CA LYS A 626 -1.11 -17.13 4.75
C LYS A 626 -2.21 -16.22 4.22
N GLU A 627 -2.58 -15.18 4.98
CA GLU A 627 -3.54 -14.15 4.57
C GLU A 627 -3.07 -13.39 3.33
N GLU A 628 -1.82 -12.93 3.34
CA GLU A 628 -1.22 -12.20 2.21
C GLU A 628 -1.19 -13.06 0.93
N LEU A 629 -1.01 -14.38 1.06
CA LEU A 629 -1.07 -15.31 -0.07
C LEU A 629 -2.52 -15.53 -0.53
N SER A 630 -3.48 -15.63 0.40
CA SER A 630 -4.92 -15.72 0.08
C SER A 630 -5.38 -14.54 -0.77
N ASP A 631 -4.98 -13.31 -0.42
CA ASP A 631 -5.32 -12.11 -1.20
C ASP A 631 -4.59 -12.04 -2.55
N PHE A 632 -3.39 -12.64 -2.64
CA PHE A 632 -2.52 -12.54 -3.82
C PHE A 632 -2.67 -13.70 -4.82
N HIS A 633 -3.26 -14.82 -4.41
CA HIS A 633 -3.49 -15.96 -5.30
C HIS A 633 -4.44 -15.65 -6.49
N PRO A 634 -5.53 -14.88 -6.32
CA PRO A 634 -6.34 -14.38 -7.44
C PRO A 634 -5.53 -13.57 -8.46
N GLU A 635 -4.59 -12.74 -8.01
CA GLU A 635 -3.76 -11.90 -8.87
C GLU A 635 -2.86 -12.72 -9.80
N VAL A 636 -2.21 -13.77 -9.26
CA VAL A 636 -1.40 -14.73 -10.03
C VAL A 636 -2.27 -15.61 -10.93
N THR A 637 -3.48 -15.95 -10.49
CA THR A 637 -4.49 -16.65 -11.30
C THR A 637 -4.89 -15.85 -12.54
N GLU A 638 -5.15 -14.55 -12.41
CA GLU A 638 -5.58 -13.70 -13.53
C GLU A 638 -4.47 -13.49 -14.57
N ALA A 639 -3.21 -13.33 -14.15
CA ALA A 639 -2.07 -13.23 -15.07
C ALA A 639 -1.85 -14.51 -15.89
N ASN A 640 -2.10 -15.69 -15.30
CA ASN A 640 -2.09 -16.94 -16.06
C ASN A 640 -3.24 -16.98 -17.08
N ALA A 641 -4.45 -16.56 -16.70
CA ALA A 641 -5.58 -16.50 -17.63
C ALA A 641 -5.35 -15.52 -18.80
N MET A 642 -4.74 -14.36 -18.55
CA MET A 642 -4.32 -13.45 -19.63
C MET A 642 -3.26 -14.09 -20.53
N SER A 643 -2.33 -14.87 -19.97
CA SER A 643 -1.35 -15.61 -20.78
C SER A 643 -1.96 -16.76 -21.58
N GLU A 644 -3.02 -17.41 -21.09
CA GLU A 644 -3.80 -18.40 -21.84
C GLU A 644 -4.50 -17.77 -23.06
N GLU A 645 -5.26 -16.69 -22.86
CA GLU A 645 -6.10 -16.09 -23.91
C GLU A 645 -5.29 -15.28 -24.94
N LEU A 646 -4.16 -14.65 -24.55
CA LEU A 646 -3.19 -14.00 -25.47
C LEU A 646 -2.12 -14.95 -26.03
N ASP A 647 -2.20 -16.25 -25.68
CA ASP A 647 -1.25 -17.32 -26.03
C ASP A 647 0.25 -16.99 -25.80
N LYS A 648 0.56 -16.19 -24.77
CA LYS A 648 1.90 -15.63 -24.50
C LYS A 648 2.97 -16.65 -24.08
N LYS A 649 2.61 -17.93 -23.88
CA LYS A 649 3.50 -19.01 -23.42
C LYS A 649 4.22 -18.72 -22.08
N VAL A 650 3.58 -18.05 -21.12
CA VAL A 650 4.18 -17.72 -19.81
C VAL A 650 3.35 -18.28 -18.65
N LEU A 651 4.01 -18.94 -17.71
CA LEU A 651 3.41 -19.46 -16.48
C LEU A 651 3.91 -18.67 -15.25
N PHE A 652 2.97 -18.16 -14.46
CA PHE A 652 3.18 -17.48 -13.19
C PHE A 652 2.86 -18.42 -12.02
N GLU A 653 3.77 -18.56 -11.06
CA GLU A 653 3.61 -19.40 -9.87
C GLU A 653 3.97 -18.62 -8.60
N THR A 654 3.07 -18.58 -7.63
CA THR A 654 3.36 -18.00 -6.30
C THR A 654 4.40 -18.84 -5.58
N ILE A 655 5.43 -18.20 -5.03
CA ILE A 655 6.47 -18.82 -4.20
C ILE A 655 6.74 -17.95 -2.96
N ILE A 656 7.25 -18.56 -1.90
CA ILE A 656 7.66 -17.86 -0.67
C ILE A 656 9.18 -17.92 -0.57
N LEU A 657 9.82 -16.77 -0.28
CA LEU A 657 11.25 -16.68 -0.01
C LEU A 657 11.50 -16.22 1.43
N SER A 658 12.37 -16.94 2.14
CA SER A 658 12.92 -16.46 3.42
C SER A 658 14.02 -15.42 3.19
N PRO A 659 14.42 -14.63 4.21
CA PRO A 659 15.48 -13.62 4.07
C PRO A 659 16.80 -14.23 3.56
N GLU A 660 17.19 -15.40 4.04
CA GLU A 660 18.48 -16.03 3.74
C GLU A 660 18.57 -16.47 2.28
N LEU A 661 17.44 -16.86 1.67
CA LEU A 661 17.33 -17.20 0.24
C LEU A 661 17.33 -15.95 -0.66
N ARG A 662 16.94 -14.80 -0.12
CA ARG A 662 17.15 -13.47 -0.74
C ARG A 662 18.57 -12.94 -0.49
N GLY A 663 19.35 -13.63 0.36
CA GLY A 663 20.64 -13.19 0.89
C GLY A 663 20.52 -11.86 1.63
N LEU A 664 19.55 -11.80 2.53
CA LEU A 664 19.42 -10.83 3.61
C LEU A 664 19.74 -11.55 4.93
N GLN A 665 20.17 -10.81 5.94
CA GLN A 665 20.57 -11.36 7.25
C GLN A 665 19.40 -11.40 8.26
N THR A 666 18.37 -10.57 8.04
CA THR A 666 17.15 -10.47 8.86
C THR A 666 15.94 -10.13 7.97
N GLY A 667 14.73 -10.26 8.50
CA GLY A 667 13.46 -9.93 7.84
C GLY A 667 12.42 -11.04 7.98
N ARG A 668 11.25 -10.86 7.36
CA ARG A 668 10.19 -11.88 7.32
C ARG A 668 10.27 -12.76 6.07
N LYS A 669 9.50 -13.85 6.06
CA LYS A 669 9.15 -14.59 4.83
C LYS A 669 8.31 -13.67 3.92
N GLU A 670 8.58 -13.67 2.61
CA GLU A 670 7.89 -12.78 1.66
C GLU A 670 7.44 -13.52 0.39
N ILE A 671 6.40 -12.98 -0.25
CA ILE A 671 5.79 -13.55 -1.45
C ILE A 671 6.46 -13.03 -2.72
N PHE A 672 6.84 -13.94 -3.58
CA PHE A 672 7.42 -13.70 -4.90
C PHE A 672 6.62 -14.46 -5.97
N VAL A 673 6.69 -13.98 -7.21
CA VAL A 673 6.15 -14.71 -8.37
C VAL A 673 7.29 -15.26 -9.20
N LYS A 674 7.32 -16.58 -9.34
CA LYS A 674 8.15 -17.28 -10.31
C LYS A 674 7.48 -17.16 -11.68
N VAL A 675 8.18 -16.56 -12.64
CA VAL A 675 7.71 -16.37 -14.02
C VAL A 675 8.51 -17.29 -14.93
N THR A 676 7.83 -18.19 -15.64
CA THR A 676 8.46 -19.19 -16.50
C THR A 676 7.99 -19.03 -17.95
N GLN A 677 8.89 -18.64 -18.86
CA GLN A 677 8.60 -18.67 -20.29
C GLN A 677 8.70 -20.12 -20.80
N LEU A 678 7.60 -20.66 -21.30
CA LEU A 678 7.43 -22.09 -21.54
C LEU A 678 8.26 -22.60 -22.73
N GLU A 679 8.40 -21.84 -23.82
CA GLU A 679 9.22 -22.22 -24.97
C GLU A 679 10.72 -22.32 -24.64
N THR A 680 11.24 -21.32 -23.93
CA THR A 680 12.68 -21.15 -23.67
C THR A 680 13.12 -21.82 -22.38
N GLY A 681 12.23 -21.94 -21.39
CA GLY A 681 12.53 -22.45 -20.06
C GLY A 681 13.27 -21.43 -19.18
N TYR A 682 13.32 -20.17 -19.61
CA TYR A 682 13.78 -19.07 -18.77
C TYR A 682 12.88 -18.92 -17.55
N THR A 683 13.48 -18.69 -16.39
CA THR A 683 12.77 -18.47 -15.13
C THR A 683 13.26 -17.18 -14.50
N TRP A 684 12.34 -16.29 -14.15
CA TRP A 684 12.61 -15.11 -13.35
C TRP A 684 11.82 -15.19 -12.05
N TYR A 685 12.24 -14.44 -11.03
CA TYR A 685 11.52 -14.28 -9.78
C TYR A 685 11.29 -12.78 -9.58
N TRP A 686 10.04 -12.37 -9.38
CA TRP A 686 9.63 -10.97 -9.22
C TRP A 686 9.07 -10.77 -7.81
N GLU A 687 9.37 -9.65 -7.15
CA GLU A 687 8.66 -9.27 -5.92
C GLU A 687 7.14 -9.12 -6.21
N LYS A 688 6.30 -9.34 -5.19
CA LYS A 688 4.84 -9.12 -5.22
C LYS A 688 4.45 -7.83 -5.96
N GLU A 689 5.03 -6.70 -5.54
CA GLU A 689 4.74 -5.36 -6.09
C GLU A 689 5.16 -5.21 -7.56
N LYS A 690 6.29 -5.82 -7.96
CA LYS A 690 6.74 -5.84 -9.36
C LYS A 690 5.77 -6.64 -10.23
N PHE A 691 5.24 -7.74 -9.71
CA PHE A 691 4.23 -8.53 -10.41
C PHE A 691 2.90 -7.77 -10.55
N LEU A 692 2.36 -7.19 -9.46
CA LEU A 692 1.09 -6.44 -9.50
C LEU A 692 1.12 -5.30 -10.54
N ARG A 693 2.22 -4.56 -10.61
CA ARG A 693 2.42 -3.54 -11.66
C ARG A 693 2.39 -4.14 -13.06
N ARG A 694 3.14 -5.22 -13.32
CA ARG A 694 3.15 -5.86 -14.64
C ARG A 694 1.82 -6.51 -15.00
N LYS A 695 1.04 -7.00 -14.02
CA LYS A 695 -0.32 -7.49 -14.24
C LYS A 695 -1.20 -6.39 -14.85
N TYR A 696 -1.05 -5.13 -14.42
CA TYR A 696 -1.82 -4.02 -14.99
C TYR A 696 -1.50 -3.78 -16.48
N SER A 697 -0.22 -3.78 -16.87
CA SER A 697 0.17 -3.73 -18.29
C SER A 697 -0.23 -4.99 -19.08
N MET A 698 -0.41 -6.15 -18.44
CA MET A 698 -1.07 -7.31 -19.06
C MET A 698 -2.57 -7.09 -19.26
N GLN A 699 -3.25 -6.41 -18.33
CA GLN A 699 -4.69 -6.07 -18.42
C GLN A 699 -4.94 -5.06 -19.55
N GLU A 700 -4.16 -3.98 -19.64
CA GLU A 700 -4.24 -3.01 -20.75
C GLU A 700 -3.99 -3.68 -22.11
N MET A 701 -2.94 -4.52 -22.20
CA MET A 701 -2.66 -5.34 -23.40
C MET A 701 -3.81 -6.30 -23.76
N PHE A 702 -4.58 -6.76 -22.77
CA PHE A 702 -5.74 -7.62 -22.99
C PHE A 702 -7.01 -6.82 -23.36
N GLU A 703 -7.20 -5.60 -22.83
CA GLU A 703 -8.24 -4.67 -23.29
C GLU A 703 -8.04 -4.31 -24.77
N ASP A 704 -6.83 -3.93 -25.18
CA ASP A 704 -6.50 -3.61 -26.58
C ASP A 704 -6.81 -4.79 -27.52
N PHE A 705 -6.43 -6.00 -27.11
CA PHE A 705 -6.77 -7.24 -27.83
C PHE A 705 -8.28 -7.48 -27.91
N GLN A 706 -9.03 -7.29 -26.83
CA GLN A 706 -10.50 -7.41 -26.84
C GLN A 706 -11.19 -6.36 -27.70
N ASN A 707 -10.63 -5.15 -27.79
CA ASN A 707 -11.13 -4.06 -28.64
C ASN A 707 -10.82 -4.28 -30.13
N GLY A 708 -9.99 -5.27 -30.47
CA GLY A 708 -9.58 -5.55 -31.85
C GLY A 708 -8.50 -4.60 -32.38
N ASP A 709 -7.77 -3.91 -31.50
CA ASP A 709 -6.58 -3.15 -31.87
C ASP A 709 -5.41 -4.13 -32.16
N ASP A 710 -4.38 -3.63 -32.84
CA ASP A 710 -3.10 -4.33 -33.04
C ASP A 710 -2.00 -3.80 -32.08
N ALA A 711 -2.24 -2.72 -31.34
CA ALA A 711 -1.32 -2.08 -30.41
C ALA A 711 -0.72 -3.04 -29.36
N TRP A 712 -1.47 -4.06 -28.94
CA TRP A 712 -1.04 -5.09 -27.99
C TRP A 712 0.12 -5.97 -28.50
N LYS A 713 0.41 -5.98 -29.81
CA LYS A 713 1.48 -6.75 -30.46
C LYS A 713 2.86 -6.10 -30.30
N VAL A 714 3.25 -5.84 -29.05
CA VAL A 714 4.50 -5.14 -28.71
C VAL A 714 5.76 -6.02 -28.88
N PRO A 715 6.94 -5.42 -29.13
CA PRO A 715 8.23 -6.12 -29.08
C PRO A 715 8.55 -6.73 -27.70
N ALA A 716 9.38 -7.78 -27.69
CA ALA A 716 9.72 -8.57 -26.50
C ALA A 716 10.36 -7.76 -25.34
N GLU A 717 10.97 -6.61 -25.64
CA GLU A 717 11.55 -5.69 -24.66
C GLU A 717 10.47 -4.91 -23.88
N ARG A 718 9.32 -4.71 -24.51
CA ARG A 718 8.14 -4.01 -23.95
C ARG A 718 7.10 -4.96 -23.37
N ASP A 719 7.09 -6.22 -23.80
CA ASP A 719 6.14 -7.23 -23.32
C ASP A 719 6.15 -7.36 -21.77
N PRO A 720 4.98 -7.24 -21.11
CA PRO A 720 4.88 -7.26 -19.65
C PRO A 720 4.94 -8.67 -19.04
N PHE A 721 4.66 -9.72 -19.81
CA PHE A 721 4.67 -11.11 -19.35
C PHE A 721 6.09 -11.63 -19.10
N ILE A 722 7.10 -11.07 -19.78
CA ILE A 722 8.49 -11.54 -19.72
C ILE A 722 9.46 -10.51 -19.14
N GLU A 723 10.74 -10.84 -19.16
CA GLU A 723 11.86 -9.99 -18.76
C GLU A 723 12.99 -10.29 -19.77
N SER A 724 13.92 -9.36 -20.00
CA SER A 724 15.02 -9.62 -20.95
C SER A 724 15.78 -10.91 -20.58
N PRO A 725 15.99 -11.85 -21.53
CA PRO A 725 16.84 -13.03 -21.33
C PRO A 725 18.28 -12.71 -20.91
N GLU A 726 18.74 -11.50 -21.23
CA GLU A 726 20.06 -11.00 -20.83
C GLU A 726 20.17 -10.60 -19.36
N LYS A 727 19.05 -10.47 -18.64
CA LYS A 727 19.07 -10.04 -17.25
C LYS A 727 19.73 -11.10 -16.36
N GLU A 728 20.72 -10.67 -15.60
CA GLU A 728 21.40 -11.49 -14.59
C GLU A 728 20.37 -12.03 -13.59
N CYS A 729 20.34 -13.36 -13.42
CA CYS A 729 19.38 -14.07 -12.58
C CYS A 729 20.09 -14.76 -11.41
N LEU A 730 19.45 -14.81 -10.24
CA LEU A 730 19.97 -15.55 -9.09
C LEU A 730 19.97 -17.06 -9.39
N VAL A 731 21.15 -17.68 -9.27
CA VAL A 731 21.35 -19.13 -9.35
C VAL A 731 21.13 -19.76 -7.98
N GLY A 732 21.60 -19.09 -6.93
CA GLY A 732 21.39 -19.44 -5.53
C GLY A 732 22.26 -18.62 -4.58
N VAL A 733 22.11 -18.85 -3.27
CA VAL A 733 22.86 -18.18 -2.21
C VAL A 733 23.67 -19.22 -1.41
N ALA A 734 24.89 -18.86 -1.01
CA ALA A 734 25.72 -19.60 -0.07
C ALA A 734 26.01 -18.73 1.17
N GLN A 735 25.75 -19.26 2.37
CA GLN A 735 25.93 -18.55 3.64
C GLN A 735 27.27 -18.94 4.29
N VAL A 736 28.11 -17.95 4.60
CA VAL A 736 29.46 -18.15 5.17
C VAL A 736 29.55 -17.45 6.53
N TYR A 737 29.67 -18.22 7.63
CA TYR A 737 29.81 -17.66 8.97
C TYR A 737 31.25 -17.15 9.20
N LEU A 738 31.40 -15.84 9.42
CA LEU A 738 32.70 -15.16 9.53
C LEU A 738 33.30 -15.17 10.94
N GLN A 739 32.70 -15.92 11.87
CA GLN A 739 33.12 -16.02 13.28
C GLN A 739 34.62 -16.33 13.44
N CYS A 740 35.22 -17.06 12.50
CA CYS A 740 36.66 -17.33 12.46
C CYS A 740 37.54 -16.06 12.52
N VAL A 741 37.10 -14.93 11.95
CA VAL A 741 37.79 -13.64 11.99
C VAL A 741 37.90 -13.12 13.43
N SER A 742 36.84 -13.26 14.23
CA SER A 742 36.78 -12.85 15.63
C SER A 742 37.76 -13.58 16.56
N TYR A 743 38.25 -14.74 16.13
CA TYR A 743 39.24 -15.56 16.83
C TYR A 743 40.63 -15.53 16.17
N ARG A 744 40.78 -14.80 15.05
CA ARG A 744 41.97 -14.80 14.16
C ARG A 744 42.35 -16.22 13.70
N MET A 745 41.36 -16.95 13.19
CA MET A 745 41.49 -18.31 12.66
C MET A 745 41.16 -18.37 11.17
N GLU A 746 41.89 -19.20 10.44
CA GLU A 746 41.57 -19.53 9.05
C GLU A 746 40.34 -20.44 8.97
N LEU A 747 39.40 -20.12 8.09
CA LEU A 747 38.29 -20.98 7.67
C LEU A 747 38.52 -21.45 6.23
N ILE A 748 38.39 -22.75 5.98
CA ILE A 748 38.32 -23.34 4.64
C ILE A 748 36.97 -24.05 4.56
N GLY A 749 36.06 -23.59 3.70
CA GLY A 749 34.68 -24.04 3.64
C GLY A 749 34.23 -24.43 2.24
N ARG A 750 33.67 -25.63 2.08
CA ARG A 750 32.92 -26.05 0.89
C ARG A 750 31.42 -25.91 1.17
N VAL A 751 30.89 -24.73 0.89
CA VAL A 751 29.54 -24.29 1.28
C VAL A 751 28.53 -24.63 0.18
N PRO A 752 27.34 -25.18 0.48
CA PRO A 752 26.30 -25.42 -0.51
C PRO A 752 25.75 -24.09 -1.06
N ILE A 753 25.51 -24.05 -2.37
CA ILE A 753 24.76 -23.00 -3.05
C ILE A 753 23.31 -23.48 -3.12
N VAL A 754 22.40 -22.71 -2.56
CA VAL A 754 21.01 -23.10 -2.31
C VAL A 754 20.07 -22.26 -3.16
N ASP A 755 19.13 -22.92 -3.85
CA ASP A 755 18.13 -22.24 -4.68
C ASP A 755 16.89 -21.79 -3.89
N TYR A 756 15.98 -21.10 -4.57
CA TYR A 756 14.72 -20.56 -4.06
C TYR A 756 13.79 -21.58 -3.36
N ARG A 757 14.09 -22.89 -3.38
CA ARG A 757 13.32 -23.97 -2.73
C ARG A 757 14.06 -24.58 -1.54
N GLY A 758 15.17 -23.99 -1.11
CA GLY A 758 16.05 -24.59 -0.10
C GLY A 758 16.87 -25.79 -0.62
N LEU A 759 16.93 -26.03 -1.93
CA LEU A 759 17.62 -27.19 -2.51
C LEU A 759 19.06 -26.86 -2.91
N ASN A 760 19.99 -27.77 -2.62
CA ASN A 760 21.38 -27.67 -3.08
C ASN A 760 21.45 -27.75 -4.63
N VAL A 761 22.02 -26.72 -5.25
CA VAL A 761 22.22 -26.60 -6.72
C VAL A 761 23.69 -26.49 -7.13
N GLY A 762 24.63 -26.53 -6.18
CA GLY A 762 26.06 -26.44 -6.41
C GLY A 762 26.80 -26.22 -5.10
N HIS A 763 28.12 -26.01 -5.17
CA HIS A 763 28.93 -25.64 -4.00
C HIS A 763 29.90 -24.51 -4.38
N VAL A 764 30.22 -23.68 -3.41
CA VAL A 764 31.32 -22.71 -3.50
C VAL A 764 32.40 -23.11 -2.51
N LYS A 765 33.66 -23.12 -2.96
CA LYS A 765 34.82 -23.24 -2.08
C LYS A 765 35.29 -21.83 -1.71
N VAL A 766 35.19 -21.49 -0.43
CA VAL A 766 35.56 -20.20 0.14
C VAL A 766 36.57 -20.42 1.25
N THR A 767 37.66 -19.67 1.20
CA THR A 767 38.68 -19.64 2.26
C THR A 767 38.78 -18.22 2.81
N VAL A 768 38.80 -18.09 4.14
CA VAL A 768 38.91 -16.81 4.85
C VAL A 768 40.17 -16.85 5.70
N ILE A 769 41.14 -16.00 5.37
CA ILE A 769 42.49 -16.01 5.94
C ILE A 769 42.73 -14.70 6.69
N PRO A 770 42.81 -14.71 8.04
CA PRO A 770 43.31 -13.58 8.81
C PRO A 770 44.78 -13.29 8.48
N VAL A 771 45.11 -12.02 8.25
CA VAL A 771 46.45 -11.59 7.80
C VAL A 771 47.07 -10.54 8.75
N LYS A 772 48.37 -10.29 8.57
CA LYS A 772 49.08 -9.12 9.09
C LYS A 772 48.82 -7.91 8.18
N GLU A 773 49.25 -6.72 8.61
CA GLU A 773 49.01 -5.47 7.87
C GLU A 773 49.71 -5.42 6.48
N ASP A 774 50.71 -6.28 6.26
CA ASP A 774 51.41 -6.51 5.00
C ASP A 774 50.70 -7.52 4.06
N GLY A 775 49.56 -8.06 4.47
CA GLY A 775 48.81 -9.08 3.73
C GLY A 775 49.30 -10.52 3.89
N THR A 776 50.35 -10.78 4.68
CA THR A 776 50.83 -12.15 4.95
C THR A 776 49.91 -12.90 5.93
N PRO A 777 49.65 -14.19 5.74
CA PRO A 777 48.82 -14.99 6.66
C PRO A 777 49.32 -14.95 8.10
N LEU A 778 48.40 -14.90 9.07
CA LEU A 778 48.74 -15.03 10.48
C LEU A 778 49.26 -16.45 10.80
N GLU A 779 50.37 -16.51 11.52
CA GLU A 779 50.92 -17.75 12.07
C GLU A 779 49.90 -18.41 13.02
N ALA A 780 49.84 -19.74 13.02
CA ALA A 780 48.82 -20.53 13.76
C ALA A 780 48.82 -20.31 15.29
N ASP A 781 49.85 -19.67 15.84
CA ASP A 781 49.96 -19.27 17.24
C ASP A 781 49.22 -17.96 17.58
N SER A 782 48.89 -17.16 16.57
CA SER A 782 48.25 -15.82 16.67
C SER A 782 46.78 -15.84 17.14
N PHE A 783 46.27 -17.02 17.50
CA PHE A 783 44.90 -17.26 17.95
C PHE A 783 44.54 -16.48 19.22
N VAL A 784 43.31 -15.98 19.25
CA VAL A 784 42.75 -15.14 20.31
C VAL A 784 41.62 -15.87 21.04
N GLU A 785 41.64 -15.94 22.37
CA GLU A 785 40.64 -16.72 23.16
C GLU A 785 39.19 -16.21 23.06
N GLY A 786 38.98 -14.99 22.56
CA GLY A 786 37.67 -14.46 22.21
C GLY A 786 37.69 -12.99 21.78
N PRO A 787 36.67 -12.53 21.03
CA PRO A 787 36.66 -11.22 20.36
C PRO A 787 36.87 -10.00 21.27
N GLY A 788 36.57 -10.10 22.57
CA GLY A 788 36.83 -9.04 23.55
C GLY A 788 38.31 -8.64 23.71
N GLU A 789 39.23 -9.37 23.10
CA GLU A 789 40.67 -9.04 23.05
C GLU A 789 41.12 -8.39 21.72
N LEU A 790 40.26 -8.40 20.71
CA LEU A 790 40.41 -7.59 19.50
C LEU A 790 39.90 -6.16 19.71
N ARG A 791 39.10 -5.90 20.75
CA ARG A 791 38.43 -4.61 20.99
C ARG A 791 39.37 -3.41 20.87
N GLY A 792 39.11 -2.53 19.90
CA GLY A 792 39.88 -1.31 19.62
C GLY A 792 41.17 -1.53 18.82
N LYS A 793 41.45 -2.75 18.34
CA LYS A 793 42.55 -3.05 17.41
C LYS A 793 42.05 -3.06 15.97
N ARG A 794 43.00 -2.89 15.03
CA ARG A 794 42.81 -3.23 13.62
C ARG A 794 42.76 -4.76 13.42
N VAL A 795 41.97 -5.23 12.48
CA VAL A 795 41.84 -6.64 12.07
C VAL A 795 41.76 -6.71 10.55
N ASP A 796 42.72 -7.42 9.95
CA ASP A 796 42.82 -7.60 8.51
C ASP A 796 42.60 -9.07 8.13
N PHE A 797 41.89 -9.31 7.03
CA PHE A 797 41.67 -10.66 6.50
C PHE A 797 41.45 -10.64 4.98
N VAL A 798 41.77 -11.75 4.33
CA VAL A 798 41.49 -12.01 2.92
C VAL A 798 40.33 -12.97 2.80
N ILE A 799 39.31 -12.60 2.03
CA ILE A 799 38.28 -13.52 1.53
C ILE A 799 38.74 -14.02 0.16
N HIS A 800 38.78 -15.33 0.00
CA HIS A 800 39.19 -16.02 -1.22
C HIS A 800 38.06 -16.93 -1.70
N ILE A 801 37.41 -16.55 -2.80
CA ILE A 801 36.46 -17.40 -3.51
C ILE A 801 37.27 -18.21 -4.54
N GLU A 802 37.49 -19.48 -4.24
CA GLU A 802 38.38 -20.34 -5.02
C GLU A 802 37.67 -20.92 -6.26
N VAL A 803 36.56 -21.63 -6.04
CA VAL A 803 35.93 -22.51 -7.04
C VAL A 803 34.40 -22.51 -6.88
N LEU A 804 33.67 -22.57 -7.99
CA LEU A 804 32.25 -22.95 -8.04
C LEU A 804 32.09 -24.34 -8.68
N GLU A 805 31.35 -25.24 -8.04
CA GLU A 805 31.20 -26.64 -8.44
C GLU A 805 29.74 -27.04 -8.66
N GLY A 806 29.48 -27.86 -9.67
CA GLY A 806 28.22 -28.60 -9.84
C GLY A 806 27.00 -27.77 -10.27
N LEU A 807 27.21 -26.52 -10.69
CA LEU A 807 26.14 -25.59 -11.05
C LEU A 807 25.24 -26.08 -12.20
N PRO A 808 23.97 -25.64 -12.28
CA PRO A 808 23.05 -26.10 -13.32
C PRO A 808 23.45 -25.60 -14.71
N LYS A 809 23.58 -26.52 -15.68
CA LYS A 809 23.97 -26.23 -17.09
C LYS A 809 23.05 -25.26 -17.86
N ARG A 810 21.95 -24.79 -17.26
CA ARG A 810 21.05 -23.78 -17.85
C ARG A 810 21.53 -22.33 -17.67
N TYR A 811 22.62 -22.11 -16.96
CA TYR A 811 23.19 -20.78 -16.74
C TYR A 811 24.44 -20.53 -17.59
N THR A 812 24.85 -19.27 -17.64
CA THR A 812 26.05 -18.77 -18.32
C THR A 812 26.44 -17.45 -17.69
N ASP A 813 27.65 -16.96 -17.99
CA ASP A 813 28.10 -15.64 -17.55
C ASP A 813 27.98 -15.49 -16.02
N VAL A 814 28.45 -16.52 -15.33
CA VAL A 814 28.27 -16.73 -13.89
C VAL A 814 29.31 -15.93 -13.12
N TYR A 815 28.89 -15.29 -12.04
CA TYR A 815 29.77 -14.57 -11.12
C TYR A 815 29.20 -14.59 -9.69
N CYS A 816 30.02 -14.22 -8.70
CA CYS A 816 29.59 -14.04 -7.32
C CYS A 816 29.47 -12.56 -6.97
N LYS A 817 28.40 -12.16 -6.27
CA LYS A 817 28.28 -10.90 -5.54
C LYS A 817 28.18 -11.18 -4.04
N TYR A 818 28.86 -10.41 -3.21
CA TYR A 818 28.73 -10.49 -1.75
C TYR A 818 29.03 -9.14 -1.10
N ASP A 819 28.56 -8.99 0.14
CA ASP A 819 28.65 -7.76 0.94
C ASP A 819 29.18 -8.13 2.34
N VAL A 820 30.07 -7.31 2.94
CA VAL A 820 30.78 -7.65 4.20
C VAL A 820 30.92 -6.44 5.11
N PHE A 821 30.06 -6.33 6.12
CA PHE A 821 30.05 -5.22 7.08
C PHE A 821 29.96 -3.85 6.40
N THR A 822 31.08 -3.14 6.18
CA THR A 822 31.15 -1.86 5.43
C THR A 822 31.59 -2.00 3.98
N TYR A 823 31.89 -3.22 3.50
CA TYR A 823 32.35 -3.49 2.14
C TYR A 823 31.20 -4.03 1.29
N GLU A 824 30.43 -3.14 0.70
CA GLU A 824 29.31 -3.46 -0.18
C GLU A 824 29.73 -3.67 -1.64
N ASN A 825 28.88 -4.35 -2.40
CA ASN A 825 28.93 -4.51 -3.86
C ASN A 825 30.19 -5.20 -4.42
N MET A 826 30.83 -6.10 -3.66
CA MET A 826 31.95 -6.89 -4.17
C MET A 826 31.47 -7.87 -5.24
N LYS A 827 31.90 -7.71 -6.50
CA LYS A 827 31.57 -8.56 -7.66
C LYS A 827 32.84 -9.22 -8.23
N THR A 828 32.80 -10.54 -8.47
CA THR A 828 33.87 -11.24 -9.18
C THR A 828 33.85 -10.92 -10.68
N LYS A 829 34.88 -11.36 -11.42
CA LYS A 829 34.78 -11.46 -12.88
C LYS A 829 33.65 -12.42 -13.28
N THR A 830 33.24 -12.31 -14.55
CA THR A 830 32.23 -13.16 -15.21
C THR A 830 32.91 -14.39 -15.82
N PHE A 831 32.32 -15.57 -15.64
CA PHE A 831 32.85 -16.85 -16.10
C PHE A 831 31.84 -17.64 -16.95
N SER A 832 32.32 -18.39 -17.93
CA SER A 832 31.47 -19.31 -18.69
C SER A 832 31.03 -20.51 -17.83
N SER A 833 29.82 -21.03 -18.05
CA SER A 833 29.31 -22.15 -17.25
C SER A 833 30.00 -23.47 -17.63
N SER A 834 30.69 -24.05 -16.67
CA SER A 834 31.27 -25.39 -16.69
C SER A 834 30.78 -26.20 -15.47
N GLN A 835 31.23 -27.44 -15.30
CA GLN A 835 30.97 -28.20 -14.06
C GLN A 835 31.84 -27.77 -12.87
N VAL A 836 32.98 -27.13 -13.14
CA VAL A 836 33.94 -26.63 -12.15
C VAL A 836 34.54 -25.33 -12.69
N ILE A 837 34.17 -24.20 -12.11
CA ILE A 837 34.65 -22.86 -12.49
C ILE A 837 35.74 -22.46 -11.50
N GLN A 838 36.97 -22.28 -12.00
CA GLN A 838 38.06 -21.68 -11.22
C GLN A 838 37.84 -20.17 -11.16
N VAL A 839 37.69 -19.63 -9.95
CA VAL A 839 37.36 -18.21 -9.71
C VAL A 839 38.59 -17.42 -9.23
N ASP A 840 39.39 -18.03 -8.34
CA ASP A 840 40.59 -17.46 -7.68
C ASP A 840 40.48 -15.97 -7.25
N PHE A 841 39.29 -15.53 -6.84
CA PHE A 841 39.05 -14.13 -6.49
C PHE A 841 39.42 -13.88 -5.02
N LYS A 842 40.41 -13.00 -4.81
CA LYS A 842 40.91 -12.61 -3.48
C LYS A 842 40.58 -11.15 -3.21
N LYS A 843 39.96 -10.87 -2.06
CA LYS A 843 39.67 -9.51 -1.59
C LYS A 843 40.21 -9.34 -0.17
N HIS A 844 41.11 -8.37 0.00
CA HIS A 844 41.54 -7.89 1.31
C HIS A 844 40.46 -7.00 1.94
N ILE A 845 40.21 -7.21 3.24
CA ILE A 845 39.24 -6.52 4.08
C ILE A 845 39.97 -6.05 5.34
N THR A 846 39.88 -4.75 5.65
CA THR A 846 40.49 -4.13 6.83
C THR A 846 39.40 -3.57 7.72
N ILE A 847 39.45 -3.89 9.01
CA ILE A 847 38.49 -3.44 10.02
C ILE A 847 39.26 -2.69 11.12
N ASP A 848 39.22 -1.37 11.06
CA ASP A 848 39.80 -0.51 12.09
C ASP A 848 38.89 -0.39 13.32
N GLY A 849 39.49 -0.39 14.51
CA GLY A 849 38.78 -0.16 15.76
C GLY A 849 37.73 -1.22 16.13
N TYR A 850 38.03 -2.51 15.90
CA TYR A 850 37.14 -3.66 16.12
C TYR A 850 36.26 -3.51 17.39
N SER A 851 34.94 -3.56 17.23
CA SER A 851 33.97 -3.13 18.24
C SER A 851 33.06 -4.27 18.71
N SER A 852 32.25 -4.03 19.75
CA SER A 852 31.23 -4.98 20.18
C SER A 852 30.11 -5.19 19.15
N LYS A 853 29.84 -4.20 18.27
CA LYS A 853 28.92 -4.38 17.13
C LYS A 853 29.52 -5.30 16.06
N ILE A 854 30.81 -5.11 15.75
CA ILE A 854 31.57 -5.94 14.79
C ILE A 854 31.71 -7.38 15.31
N ALA A 855 31.94 -7.57 16.60
CA ALA A 855 31.93 -8.89 17.22
C ALA A 855 30.57 -9.58 17.03
N LYS A 856 29.47 -8.88 17.36
CA LYS A 856 28.11 -9.41 17.17
C LYS A 856 27.85 -9.81 15.71
N PHE A 857 28.17 -8.94 14.76
CA PHE A 857 28.05 -9.20 13.32
C PHE A 857 28.75 -10.50 12.91
N PHE A 858 30.03 -10.67 13.24
CA PHE A 858 30.76 -11.90 12.87
C PHE A 858 30.36 -13.15 13.66
N GLU A 859 29.84 -13.02 14.89
CA GLU A 859 29.43 -14.16 15.73
C GLU A 859 27.99 -14.65 15.44
N GLU A 860 27.07 -13.75 15.07
CA GLU A 860 25.66 -14.09 14.86
C GLU A 860 25.28 -14.21 13.38
N GLU A 861 25.80 -13.33 12.51
CA GLU A 861 25.28 -13.09 11.16
C GLU A 861 26.17 -13.73 10.05
N PRO A 862 25.60 -14.42 9.06
CA PRO A 862 26.36 -14.96 7.94
C PRO A 862 26.65 -13.92 6.85
N MET A 863 27.76 -14.10 6.13
CA MET A 863 28.04 -13.43 4.86
C MET A 863 27.34 -14.17 3.72
N SER A 864 26.39 -13.51 3.06
CA SER A 864 25.67 -14.07 1.90
C SER A 864 26.45 -13.89 0.60
N ILE A 865 26.94 -14.98 0.02
CA ILE A 865 27.44 -15.00 -1.36
C ILE A 865 26.30 -15.34 -2.31
N LYS A 866 25.87 -14.34 -3.09
CA LYS A 866 24.86 -14.47 -4.15
C LYS A 866 25.57 -14.90 -5.44
N VAL A 867 25.19 -16.05 -5.98
CA VAL A 867 25.71 -16.54 -7.27
C VAL A 867 24.70 -16.17 -8.35
N LEU A 868 25.12 -15.35 -9.31
CA LEU A 868 24.26 -14.86 -10.40
C LEU A 868 24.80 -15.31 -11.76
N GLY A 869 23.94 -15.33 -12.78
CA GLY A 869 24.34 -15.53 -14.17
C GLY A 869 23.18 -15.29 -15.16
N LYS A 870 23.51 -15.14 -16.45
CA LYS A 870 22.51 -15.12 -17.54
C LYS A 870 21.97 -16.54 -17.80
N GLN A 871 20.82 -16.66 -18.46
CA GLN A 871 20.17 -17.96 -18.72
C GLN A 871 20.42 -18.45 -20.17
N LYS A 872 20.50 -19.77 -20.35
CA LYS A 872 20.48 -20.45 -21.65
C LYS A 872 19.14 -21.16 -21.86
N PRO A 873 18.59 -21.18 -23.10
CA PRO A 873 17.28 -21.78 -23.35
C PRO A 873 17.34 -23.31 -23.27
N ASP A 874 16.54 -23.89 -22.39
CA ASP A 874 16.50 -25.33 -22.05
C ASP A 874 15.57 -26.10 -23.01
N ARG A 875 15.93 -26.08 -24.30
CA ARG A 875 15.15 -26.61 -25.44
C ARG A 875 14.87 -28.13 -25.41
N LYS A 876 15.20 -28.85 -24.33
CA LYS A 876 15.08 -30.32 -24.19
C LYS A 876 14.01 -30.78 -23.19
N LYS A 877 13.33 -29.88 -22.49
CA LYS A 877 12.22 -30.22 -21.58
C LYS A 877 10.91 -30.50 -22.35
N PRO A 878 10.02 -31.38 -21.85
CA PRO A 878 8.75 -31.69 -22.55
C PRO A 878 7.85 -30.48 -22.81
N LEU A 879 7.65 -29.60 -21.82
CA LEU A 879 6.84 -28.38 -21.95
C LEU A 879 7.40 -27.45 -23.05
N ASN A 880 8.72 -27.31 -23.10
CA ASN A 880 9.46 -26.52 -24.07
C ASN A 880 9.42 -27.11 -25.48
N LEU A 881 9.25 -28.42 -25.61
CA LEU A 881 9.02 -29.10 -26.87
C LEU A 881 7.56 -28.91 -27.32
N ALA A 882 6.60 -29.11 -26.42
CA ALA A 882 5.17 -28.91 -26.66
C ALA A 882 4.86 -27.50 -27.20
N ALA A 883 5.37 -26.45 -26.54
CA ALA A 883 5.20 -25.07 -27.00
C ALA A 883 5.78 -24.86 -28.41
N ARG A 884 6.97 -25.40 -28.69
CA ARG A 884 7.63 -25.32 -30.00
C ARG A 884 7.05 -26.24 -31.08
N LEU A 885 6.10 -27.10 -30.72
CA LEU A 885 5.26 -27.88 -31.64
C LEU A 885 3.89 -27.23 -31.89
N GLY A 886 3.68 -25.99 -31.43
CA GLY A 886 2.48 -25.20 -31.70
C GLY A 886 1.31 -25.42 -30.75
N GLN A 887 1.49 -26.15 -29.64
CA GLN A 887 0.43 -26.27 -28.63
C GLN A 887 0.14 -24.92 -27.95
N THR A 888 -1.12 -24.70 -27.55
CA THR A 888 -1.52 -23.45 -26.90
C THR A 888 -0.96 -23.36 -25.48
N THR A 889 -0.85 -22.14 -24.95
CA THR A 889 -0.45 -21.87 -23.56
C THR A 889 -1.32 -22.66 -22.58
N ARG A 890 -2.63 -22.70 -22.83
CA ARG A 890 -3.63 -23.47 -22.09
C ARG A 890 -3.30 -24.98 -22.07
N ASP A 891 -2.96 -25.58 -23.20
CA ASP A 891 -2.65 -27.02 -23.27
C ASP A 891 -1.39 -27.38 -22.48
N ILE A 892 -0.34 -26.54 -22.59
CA ILE A 892 0.92 -26.72 -21.88
C ILE A 892 0.71 -26.55 -20.36
N MET A 893 -0.10 -25.58 -19.95
CA MET A 893 -0.46 -25.35 -18.54
C MET A 893 -1.26 -26.53 -17.96
N LYS A 894 -2.32 -27.01 -18.64
CA LYS A 894 -3.07 -28.20 -18.23
C LYS A 894 -2.15 -29.41 -18.06
N ALA A 895 -1.26 -29.66 -19.02
CA ALA A 895 -0.34 -30.78 -19.00
C ALA A 895 0.61 -30.71 -17.79
N GLU A 896 1.08 -29.52 -17.40
CA GLU A 896 1.90 -29.36 -16.19
C GLU A 896 1.08 -29.51 -14.90
N THR A 897 -0.17 -29.05 -14.87
CA THR A 897 -1.07 -29.25 -13.72
C THR A 897 -1.38 -30.73 -13.49
N LEU A 898 -1.71 -31.48 -14.54
CA LEU A 898 -1.89 -32.94 -14.49
C LEU A 898 -0.60 -33.66 -14.05
N ARG A 899 0.56 -33.21 -14.56
CA ARG A 899 1.87 -33.77 -14.21
C ARG A 899 2.30 -33.45 -12.76
N LYS A 900 1.80 -32.36 -12.18
CA LYS A 900 1.94 -32.03 -10.75
C LYS A 900 1.03 -32.90 -9.88
N SER A 901 -0.26 -33.06 -10.23
CA SER A 901 -1.20 -33.88 -9.45
C SER A 901 -0.84 -35.37 -9.44
N GLN A 902 -0.25 -35.89 -10.52
CA GLN A 902 0.28 -37.26 -10.60
C GLN A 902 1.60 -37.50 -9.84
N GLY A 903 2.01 -36.60 -8.92
CA GLY A 903 3.14 -36.83 -8.02
C GLY A 903 4.49 -36.98 -8.75
N GLY A 904 4.72 -36.18 -9.81
CA GLY A 904 5.88 -36.30 -10.68
C GLY A 904 7.22 -36.40 -9.94
N LYS A 905 7.93 -37.54 -10.12
CA LYS A 905 9.14 -37.95 -9.39
C LYS A 905 10.11 -36.80 -9.10
N VAL A 906 10.05 -36.27 -7.88
CA VAL A 906 10.99 -35.26 -7.38
C VAL A 906 12.40 -35.85 -7.35
N SER A 907 13.35 -35.18 -8.00
CA SER A 907 14.76 -35.56 -7.94
C SER A 907 15.23 -35.55 -6.50
N LYS A 908 15.92 -36.62 -6.04
CA LYS A 908 16.48 -36.74 -4.68
C LYS A 908 17.62 -35.73 -4.45
N LYS A 909 17.28 -34.45 -4.35
CA LYS A 909 18.13 -33.35 -3.89
C LYS A 909 17.80 -33.08 -2.43
N THR A 910 18.80 -33.15 -1.57
CA THR A 910 18.66 -32.84 -0.15
C THR A 910 18.34 -31.34 0.01
N ALA A 911 17.30 -31.03 0.78
CA ALA A 911 17.09 -29.69 1.31
C ALA A 911 18.24 -29.34 2.27
N VAL A 912 18.64 -28.07 2.30
CA VAL A 912 19.71 -27.59 3.17
C VAL A 912 19.11 -26.95 4.41
N ASP A 913 19.31 -27.59 5.56
CA ASP A 913 19.10 -26.95 6.86
C ASP A 913 20.27 -26.02 7.17
N TRP A 914 19.95 -24.73 7.39
CA TRP A 914 20.90 -23.69 7.76
C TRP A 914 21.34 -23.78 9.23
N ILE A 915 20.49 -24.29 10.13
CA ILE A 915 20.81 -24.42 11.57
C ILE A 915 21.97 -25.42 11.71
N SER A 916 21.80 -26.63 11.17
CA SER A 916 22.86 -27.62 11.14
C SER A 916 24.05 -27.22 10.25
N LEU A 917 23.95 -26.17 9.42
CA LEU A 917 25.11 -25.57 8.74
C LEU A 917 25.90 -24.66 9.69
N LYS A 918 25.21 -23.83 10.50
CA LYS A 918 25.82 -23.01 11.55
C LYS A 918 26.48 -23.86 12.63
N GLU A 919 25.79 -24.89 13.14
CA GLU A 919 26.35 -25.85 14.09
C GLU A 919 27.63 -26.51 13.57
N LYS A 920 27.69 -26.87 12.28
CA LYS A 920 28.89 -27.45 11.67
C LYS A 920 30.04 -26.45 11.61
N ALA A 921 29.77 -25.17 11.31
CA ALA A 921 30.79 -24.13 11.34
C ALA A 921 31.34 -23.90 12.76
N GLU A 922 30.46 -23.80 13.76
CA GLU A 922 30.84 -23.67 15.17
C GLU A 922 31.63 -24.88 15.67
N ASN A 923 31.23 -26.11 15.32
CA ASN A 923 31.96 -27.33 15.65
C ASN A 923 33.37 -27.37 15.02
N VAL A 924 33.53 -26.91 13.78
CA VAL A 924 34.84 -26.79 13.12
C VAL A 924 35.72 -25.75 13.83
N LEU A 925 35.13 -24.62 14.24
CA LEU A 925 35.83 -23.59 15.02
C LEU A 925 36.27 -24.11 16.39
N MET A 926 35.41 -24.83 17.12
CA MET A 926 35.73 -25.45 18.40
C MET A 926 36.87 -26.48 18.29
N ARG A 927 36.89 -27.30 17.23
CA ARG A 927 37.98 -28.25 16.97
C ARG A 927 39.31 -27.55 16.73
N LYS A 928 39.40 -26.61 15.78
CA LYS A 928 40.62 -25.83 15.54
C LYS A 928 41.06 -25.04 16.80
N ARG A 929 40.13 -24.59 17.64
CA ARG A 929 40.42 -23.94 18.93
C ARG A 929 41.06 -24.91 19.93
N MET A 930 40.53 -26.13 20.05
CA MET A 930 41.09 -27.18 20.90
C MET A 930 42.49 -27.60 20.44
N GLU A 931 42.72 -27.70 19.12
CA GLU A 931 44.05 -27.93 18.54
C GLU A 931 45.06 -26.82 18.88
N SER A 932 44.66 -25.55 18.80
CA SER A 932 45.51 -24.41 19.17
C SER A 932 45.86 -24.43 20.66
N LEU A 933 44.89 -24.71 21.53
CA LEU A 933 45.11 -24.86 22.98
C LEU A 933 46.06 -26.04 23.30
N ASN A 934 45.90 -27.17 22.61
CA ASN A 934 46.81 -28.32 22.74
C ASN A 934 48.24 -27.96 22.32
N LYS A 935 48.44 -27.25 21.21
CA LYS A 935 49.77 -26.77 20.78
C LYS A 935 50.41 -25.80 21.79
N LYS A 936 49.63 -24.89 22.39
CA LYS A 936 50.10 -24.01 23.48
C LYS A 936 50.48 -24.82 24.72
N LEU A 937 49.71 -25.85 25.07
CA LEU A 937 50.01 -26.77 26.18
C LEU A 937 51.28 -27.61 25.93
N GLU A 938 51.51 -28.07 24.70
CA GLU A 938 52.73 -28.79 24.32
C GLU A 938 53.97 -27.89 24.40
N LYS A 939 53.88 -26.65 23.90
CA LYS A 939 54.95 -25.65 24.05
C LYS A 939 55.27 -25.37 25.52
N LEU A 940 54.24 -25.25 26.37
CA LEU A 940 54.40 -25.08 27.81
C LEU A 940 55.09 -26.29 28.46
N LYS A 941 54.62 -27.52 28.17
CA LYS A 941 55.22 -28.78 28.65
C LYS A 941 56.69 -28.90 28.25
N LYS A 942 57.02 -28.63 26.97
CA LYS A 942 58.40 -28.65 26.47
C LYS A 942 59.28 -27.63 27.19
N HIS A 943 58.78 -26.40 27.40
CA HIS A 943 59.50 -25.38 28.14
C HIS A 943 59.75 -25.78 29.60
N CYS A 944 58.76 -26.36 30.29
CA CYS A 944 58.93 -26.92 31.64
C CYS A 944 60.03 -28.00 31.66
N GLN A 945 60.00 -28.96 30.73
CA GLN A 945 61.04 -30.01 30.63
C GLN A 945 62.45 -29.44 30.34
N GLU A 946 62.55 -28.36 29.57
CA GLU A 946 63.82 -27.67 29.32
C GLU A 946 64.34 -26.89 30.55
N VAL A 947 63.45 -26.45 31.43
CA VAL A 947 63.76 -25.79 32.70
C VAL A 947 64.17 -26.82 33.76
N GLU A 948 63.46 -27.94 33.86
CA GLU A 948 63.80 -29.10 34.71
C GLU A 948 65.18 -29.68 34.36
N LYS A 949 65.46 -29.89 33.06
CA LYS A 949 66.79 -30.33 32.56
C LYS A 949 67.92 -29.35 32.88
N LYS A 950 67.61 -28.10 33.24
CA LYS A 950 68.57 -27.06 33.68
C LYS A 950 68.62 -26.93 35.20
N GLY A 951 68.08 -27.90 35.94
CA GLY A 951 68.13 -27.97 37.41
C GLY A 951 67.24 -26.94 38.12
N LYS A 952 66.28 -26.32 37.42
CA LYS A 952 65.42 -25.27 37.98
C LYS A 952 64.04 -25.81 38.31
N THR A 953 63.52 -25.42 39.48
CA THR A 953 62.18 -25.79 39.98
C THR A 953 61.14 -24.67 39.79
N SER A 954 61.50 -23.62 39.05
CA SER A 954 60.68 -22.42 38.82
C SER A 954 60.80 -21.96 37.35
N VAL A 955 59.68 -21.52 36.79
CA VAL A 955 59.57 -20.96 35.42
C VAL A 955 59.28 -19.46 35.53
N GLU A 956 59.88 -18.63 34.66
CA GLU A 956 59.60 -17.20 34.67
C GLU A 956 58.21 -16.91 34.08
N ILE A 957 57.39 -16.19 34.84
CA ILE A 957 55.97 -15.96 34.53
C ILE A 957 55.76 -15.16 33.23
N VAL A 958 56.78 -14.41 32.79
CA VAL A 958 56.78 -13.69 31.50
C VAL A 958 56.75 -14.69 30.34
N THR A 959 57.63 -15.70 30.35
CA THR A 959 57.69 -16.74 29.32
C THR A 959 56.45 -17.64 29.34
N VAL A 960 55.82 -17.83 30.49
CA VAL A 960 54.48 -18.44 30.56
C VAL A 960 53.44 -17.58 29.83
N TYR A 961 53.39 -16.27 30.09
CA TYR A 961 52.47 -15.37 29.39
C TYR A 961 52.77 -15.19 27.90
N GLU A 962 54.00 -15.42 27.45
CA GLU A 962 54.36 -15.48 26.02
C GLU A 962 53.78 -16.74 25.34
N ILE A 963 53.67 -17.86 26.06
CA ILE A 963 53.14 -19.13 25.52
C ILE A 963 51.59 -19.19 25.59
N ILE A 964 50.98 -18.77 26.70
CA ILE A 964 49.51 -18.88 26.93
C ILE A 964 48.73 -17.55 26.92
N GLY A 965 49.41 -16.40 26.97
CA GLY A 965 48.79 -15.07 27.08
C GLY A 965 48.68 -14.53 28.52
N GLU A 966 48.59 -13.20 28.68
CA GLU A 966 48.48 -12.54 29.99
C GLU A 966 47.02 -12.60 30.53
N PRO A 967 46.74 -13.30 31.66
CA PRO A 967 45.37 -13.55 32.11
C PRO A 967 44.56 -12.28 32.38
N LYS A 968 43.26 -12.32 32.07
CA LYS A 968 42.32 -11.18 32.18
C LYS A 968 42.31 -10.49 33.57
N LYS A 969 42.54 -11.25 34.66
CA LYS A 969 42.72 -10.71 36.03
C LYS A 969 44.01 -9.87 36.18
N VAL A 970 45.11 -10.30 35.57
CA VAL A 970 46.43 -9.62 35.56
C VAL A 970 46.39 -8.39 34.66
N ARG A 971 45.89 -8.53 33.43
CA ARG A 971 45.73 -7.41 32.48
C ARG A 971 44.87 -6.28 33.05
N LYS A 972 43.76 -6.60 33.73
CA LYS A 972 42.93 -5.62 34.45
C LYS A 972 43.66 -4.93 35.61
N ARG A 973 44.51 -5.65 36.37
CA ARG A 973 45.35 -5.04 37.43
C ARG A 973 46.39 -4.09 36.83
N ARG A 974 47.13 -4.53 35.81
CA ARG A 974 48.14 -3.73 35.08
C ARG A 974 47.53 -2.46 34.46
N ALA A 975 46.34 -2.55 33.87
CA ALA A 975 45.60 -1.39 33.37
C ALA A 975 45.11 -0.43 34.48
N LYS A 976 44.61 -0.94 35.62
CA LYS A 976 44.30 -0.11 36.80
C LYS A 976 45.53 0.58 37.36
N GLN A 977 46.69 -0.08 37.32
CA GLN A 977 47.96 0.46 37.80
C GLN A 977 48.49 1.56 36.87
N LYS A 978 48.53 1.33 35.54
CA LYS A 978 48.90 2.36 34.56
C LYS A 978 47.97 3.59 34.62
N LYS A 979 46.66 3.40 34.86
CA LYS A 979 45.73 4.52 35.15
C LYS A 979 45.98 5.21 36.49
N LYS A 980 46.51 4.53 37.52
CA LYS A 980 46.95 5.17 38.79
C LYS A 980 48.26 5.94 38.62
N GLU A 981 49.16 5.48 37.76
CA GLU A 981 50.44 6.13 37.45
C GLU A 981 50.22 7.39 36.62
N LEU A 982 49.44 7.32 35.52
CA LEU A 982 49.01 8.50 34.76
C LEU A 982 48.31 9.56 35.66
N LYS A 983 47.41 9.13 36.56
CA LYS A 983 46.77 10.04 37.53
C LYS A 983 47.68 10.56 38.66
N LYS A 984 48.88 10.00 38.83
CA LYS A 984 49.94 10.59 39.67
C LYS A 984 50.80 11.59 38.88
N GLU A 985 50.93 11.38 37.58
CA GLU A 985 51.70 12.21 36.65
C GLU A 985 50.97 13.50 36.29
N GLU A 986 49.66 13.42 35.99
CA GLU A 986 48.76 14.58 35.90
C GLU A 986 48.81 15.46 37.17
N LYS A 987 48.85 14.82 38.35
CA LYS A 987 48.92 15.50 39.65
C LYS A 987 50.30 16.08 40.00
N ARG A 988 51.30 15.95 39.12
CA ARG A 988 52.66 16.48 39.32
C ARG A 988 53.02 17.68 38.45
N LYS A 989 52.16 18.12 37.53
CA LYS A 989 52.36 19.37 36.79
C LYS A 989 51.86 20.58 37.62
N PRO A 990 52.64 21.66 37.78
CA PRO A 990 52.17 22.90 38.40
C PRO A 990 51.02 23.54 37.61
N LYS A 991 50.15 24.30 38.30
CA LYS A 991 49.12 25.12 37.65
C LYS A 991 49.67 26.50 37.31
N GLN A 992 49.75 26.83 36.02
CA GLN A 992 49.83 28.21 35.51
C GLN A 992 48.74 28.46 34.44
N GLN A 993 48.64 29.69 33.93
CA GLN A 993 47.37 30.29 33.53
C GLN A 993 46.86 29.97 32.10
N LYS A 994 45.58 29.56 32.05
CA LYS A 994 44.43 30.29 31.44
C LYS A 994 44.64 31.12 30.14
N TYR A 995 43.72 30.86 29.18
CA TYR A 995 43.15 31.72 28.11
C TYR A 995 43.69 31.69 26.65
N SER A 996 42.74 32.08 25.76
CA SER A 996 42.75 32.45 24.32
C SER A 996 42.80 31.38 23.20
N SER A 997 41.82 31.51 22.28
CA SER A 997 41.77 31.24 20.81
C SER A 997 42.23 29.88 20.24
N TRP A 998 41.57 29.25 19.25
CA TRP A 998 41.44 29.65 17.82
C TRP A 998 42.82 30.02 17.22
N SER A 999 43.31 29.47 16.10
CA SER A 999 42.63 28.82 14.95
C SER A 999 43.58 27.92 14.11
N SER A 1000 43.02 27.18 13.14
CA SER A 1000 43.57 26.85 11.80
C SER A 1000 45.05 26.49 11.56
N SER A 1001 45.28 25.34 10.91
CA SER A 1001 46.36 25.09 9.92
C SER A 1001 47.82 25.12 10.41
N SER A 1002 48.84 24.72 9.64
CA SER A 1002 49.00 23.62 8.67
C SER A 1002 50.51 23.31 8.53
N GLU A 1003 50.86 22.14 7.99
CA GLU A 1003 52.20 21.86 7.41
C GLU A 1003 53.42 21.99 8.36
N SER A 1004 54.65 21.89 7.86
CA SER A 1004 55.34 20.65 7.44
C SER A 1004 56.88 20.89 7.46
N TYR A 1005 57.71 19.87 7.16
CA TYR A 1005 59.19 19.88 7.25
C TYR A 1005 59.69 20.02 8.73
N SER A 1006 60.59 19.20 9.27
CA SER A 1006 61.97 18.83 8.88
C SER A 1006 62.94 20.03 8.95
N SER A 1007 64.18 19.89 9.42
CA SER A 1007 65.02 18.69 9.40
C SER A 1007 66.18 18.73 10.42
N SER A 1008 66.94 17.61 10.46
CA SER A 1008 68.40 17.53 10.64
C SER A 1008 69.12 18.12 11.88
N SER A 1009 69.93 17.23 12.48
CA SER A 1009 71.30 17.49 12.99
C SER A 1009 71.49 18.38 14.25
N ASP A 1010 72.52 18.17 15.08
CA ASP A 1010 73.69 17.29 14.91
C ASP A 1010 74.23 16.64 16.21
N SER A 1011 75.20 15.74 16.02
CA SER A 1011 76.44 15.41 16.78
C SER A 1011 76.74 16.10 18.14
N SER A 1012 77.58 15.57 19.04
CA SER A 1012 78.19 14.24 19.30
C SER A 1012 79.07 14.32 20.58
N ASP A 1013 79.22 13.23 21.34
CA ASP A 1013 80.29 12.98 22.34
C ASP A 1013 80.43 13.98 23.54
N SER A 1014 81.08 13.68 24.68
CA SER A 1014 81.35 12.46 25.47
C SER A 1014 81.84 12.93 26.89
N ASP A 1015 82.15 12.15 27.94
CA ASP A 1015 82.16 10.71 28.21
C ASP A 1015 81.93 10.45 29.74
N SER A 1016 81.85 9.18 30.12
CA SER A 1016 82.38 8.58 31.37
C SER A 1016 81.47 8.44 32.60
N GLU A 1017 81.39 7.18 33.06
CA GLU A 1017 81.10 6.66 34.40
C GLU A 1017 80.43 7.55 35.49
N LYS A 1018 79.38 7.07 36.20
CA LYS A 1018 79.54 6.01 37.23
C LYS A 1018 78.22 5.32 37.69
N LYS A 1019 78.41 4.16 38.32
CA LYS A 1019 77.43 3.18 38.85
C LYS A 1019 76.48 3.73 39.95
N LYS A 1020 75.20 3.29 39.96
CA LYS A 1020 74.64 2.39 41.02
C LYS A 1020 73.15 1.98 40.87
N LYS A 1021 72.92 0.65 41.00
CA LYS A 1021 71.77 -0.09 41.58
C LYS A 1021 70.30 0.27 41.18
N ARG A 1022 69.69 -0.64 40.40
CA ARG A 1022 68.25 -0.99 40.51
C ARG A 1022 68.00 -1.89 41.73
N VAL A 1023 66.75 -1.97 42.19
CA VAL A 1023 66.22 -3.03 43.07
C VAL A 1023 64.91 -3.56 42.47
N SER A 1024 64.70 -4.87 42.52
CA SER A 1024 63.49 -5.54 41.98
C SER A 1024 63.12 -6.74 42.86
N PRO A 1025 61.86 -6.89 43.33
CA PRO A 1025 61.43 -8.05 44.08
C PRO A 1025 60.98 -9.20 43.15
N LYS A 1026 61.61 -10.37 43.28
CA LYS A 1026 61.12 -11.63 42.68
C LYS A 1026 59.98 -12.23 43.54
N LYS A 1027 59.13 -13.05 42.91
CA LYS A 1027 58.36 -14.12 43.58
C LYS A 1027 58.32 -15.35 42.67
N GLU A 1028 58.47 -16.52 43.28
CA GLU A 1028 58.42 -17.83 42.63
C GLU A 1028 57.29 -18.68 43.24
N VAL A 1029 56.96 -19.80 42.62
CA VAL A 1029 55.94 -20.76 43.07
C VAL A 1029 56.55 -22.17 43.00
N LYS A 1030 56.27 -23.02 43.99
CA LYS A 1030 56.71 -24.42 44.04
C LYS A 1030 55.60 -25.38 43.63
N ILE A 1031 55.99 -26.58 43.21
CA ILE A 1031 55.11 -27.73 42.90
C ILE A 1031 55.36 -28.83 43.94
N GLN A 1032 54.35 -29.66 44.25
CA GLN A 1032 54.46 -30.87 45.07
C GLN A 1032 53.93 -32.10 44.30
N THR A 1033 54.41 -33.28 44.67
CA THR A 1033 54.09 -34.58 44.06
C THR A 1033 53.32 -35.52 45.01
N PRO A 1034 52.59 -36.52 44.48
CA PRO A 1034 51.70 -37.39 45.26
C PRO A 1034 52.34 -38.71 45.74
N VAL A 1035 51.65 -39.41 46.66
CA VAL A 1035 51.97 -40.77 47.16
C VAL A 1035 50.75 -41.70 46.98
N LYS A 1036 50.96 -43.02 46.94
CA LYS A 1036 49.98 -44.07 46.62
C LYS A 1036 49.37 -44.78 47.85
N GLN A 1037 48.13 -45.29 47.69
CA GLN A 1037 47.53 -46.55 48.21
C GLN A 1037 47.61 -46.82 49.75
N GLN A 1038 46.64 -47.47 50.43
CA GLN A 1038 45.42 -48.21 50.03
C GLN A 1038 44.27 -47.83 51.05
N GLU A 1039 43.22 -48.57 51.45
CA GLU A 1039 42.71 -49.94 51.23
C GLU A 1039 41.15 -49.98 51.23
N ASN A 1040 40.50 -50.96 51.89
CA ASN A 1040 39.05 -51.26 51.82
C ASN A 1040 38.24 -50.86 53.06
N THR A 1041 36.95 -50.55 52.90
CA THR A 1041 35.79 -51.25 53.53
C THR A 1041 34.45 -50.74 52.98
N SER A 1042 33.32 -51.41 53.29
CA SER A 1042 32.04 -51.32 52.56
C SER A 1042 30.80 -51.13 53.44
N SER A 1043 29.85 -50.28 53.04
CA SER A 1043 28.41 -50.43 53.36
C SER A 1043 27.52 -49.49 52.52
N ASP A 1044 26.47 -50.04 51.92
CA ASP A 1044 25.33 -49.37 51.27
C ASP A 1044 24.15 -49.25 52.30
N PRO A 1045 22.96 -48.63 52.05
CA PRO A 1045 22.50 -47.91 50.85
C PRO A 1045 21.64 -46.63 51.06
N ALA A 1046 21.33 -45.98 49.92
CA ALA A 1046 20.09 -45.27 49.57
C ALA A 1046 19.65 -43.95 50.26
N LYS A 1047 19.64 -42.85 49.46
CA LYS A 1047 18.39 -42.24 48.93
C LYS A 1047 18.64 -41.15 47.84
N ARG A 1048 17.55 -40.76 47.16
CA ARG A 1048 17.45 -39.66 46.16
C ARG A 1048 17.63 -38.28 46.88
N GLN A 1049 17.81 -37.11 46.25
CA GLN A 1049 17.32 -36.64 44.93
C GLN A 1049 17.96 -35.27 44.51
N SER A 1050 17.96 -34.98 43.20
CA SER A 1050 17.89 -33.64 42.57
C SER A 1050 19.09 -32.67 42.49
N SER A 1051 18.97 -31.77 41.50
CA SER A 1051 19.72 -30.53 41.22
C SER A 1051 21.18 -30.64 40.71
N SER A 1052 21.37 -30.23 39.46
CA SER A 1052 22.67 -29.94 38.86
C SER A 1052 23.20 -28.58 39.33
N SER A 1053 24.50 -28.46 39.61
CA SER A 1053 25.17 -27.16 39.81
C SER A 1053 26.55 -27.15 39.16
N THR A 1054 26.73 -26.27 38.17
CA THR A 1054 27.96 -26.16 37.37
C THR A 1054 29.09 -25.55 38.22
N CYS A 1055 29.96 -26.40 38.77
CA CYS A 1055 31.07 -25.93 39.60
C CYS A 1055 32.14 -25.22 38.75
N VAL A 1056 32.35 -23.92 39.01
CA VAL A 1056 33.44 -23.14 38.43
C VAL A 1056 34.77 -23.55 39.07
N LEU A 1057 35.74 -23.95 38.26
CA LEU A 1057 37.15 -24.06 38.65
C LEU A 1057 37.93 -22.81 38.20
N VAL A 1058 38.99 -22.47 38.95
CA VAL A 1058 39.46 -21.08 39.21
C VAL A 1058 40.67 -20.59 38.39
#